data_AF-A0A6M1L748-F1
#
_entry.id   AF-A0A6M1L748-F1
#
_cell.length_a   1.000
_cell.length_b   1.000
_cell.length_c   1.000
_cell.angle_alpha   90.00
_cell.angle_beta   90.00
_cell.angle_gamma   90.00
#
_symmetry.space_group_name_H-M   'P 1'
#
loop_
_entity.id
_entity.type
_entity.pdbx_description
1 polymer ?
#
loop_
_entity_poly.entity_id
_entity_poly.type
_entity_poly.pdbx_seq_one_letter_code
_entity_poly.pdbx_strand_id
1 'polypeptide(L)'
;MSTSLADHLRSLPDESLAALLQLRPDLVVPVPADVAALALRAQSRVSVSRALDGLDQFTLQIMDAARLTRDPADGTTSVDGVLALATTGPNPPAPTAVRAAVDRLRARFLLYGPDSALHLVGGIDEISPYPAGLGRPAAELDPRTAALCADPAKLRRTLLSAPPSARAILDRLAAGPPVGSVPPGALQAPAVGADDDLPPDDTNGGAPTGSPVRWLVDHRLLVRVSGGKGGTTGMVELPREIGLLLRRETGPLGPLSSSPPQVAATPREPKAADSAGAGQTMEVVRHTEALLEQLAAEPAPVLRSGGIGVRDLRRLARATGSDESTAALLLEVAYAAGLTGEMELPGVAGRYGADQQVLPTAGYEMWRAASLAQRWEQLARAWLTMTRQVGLVGQRDDRDRPITVLSAEAERAGAPAARRAVLGILADLEPASAPSVEEVLALLDWQAPRRSRGRENTHREVLAEAATLGVTGLGALTSYGRLLLAEATANEHGATDDPLGLLADAEDGGGAIRALDTLLPAPVDHFLVQADLTVVVPGPPEPALAAELEVVAEPESAGGASVHRITTSSVRRALDAGYSADDLHDLFRRRSRTPVPQGLTYLVDDAARKHGGLRIGSAGAYLRSDDEALLAEVLADRRVEALALRRLAPTVLVTPYQGGRLLSVLREAGYAPVAEDATGSTVLTRPRARRAPARVSVGNRTLDPLATPHLPLPRLLGVVEQIRRGDAVARAARRAPAVVRGAASDGPVPAHSHHDALAVLQQAVRDKALVWVGYVDAHGATASRLVRPVSLGAGYLRAEDERTEMLHTFALHRITAAVLEK
;
A
#
# COMPACT_ATOMS: atom_id res chain seq x y z
N MET A 1 -43.72 -8.52 12.64
CA MET A 1 -42.55 -9.42 12.73
C MET A 1 -41.35 -8.60 12.34
N SER A 2 -40.51 -8.17 13.29
CA SER A 2 -39.28 -7.43 12.98
C SER A 2 -38.37 -8.34 12.16
N THR A 3 -38.26 -8.11 10.86
CA THR A 3 -37.39 -8.89 9.98
C THR A 3 -35.94 -8.63 10.38
N SER A 4 -35.26 -9.63 10.95
CA SER A 4 -33.85 -9.49 11.28
C SER A 4 -33.01 -9.38 9.99
N LEU A 5 -31.80 -8.80 10.09
CA LEU A 5 -30.86 -8.77 8.96
C LEU A 5 -30.62 -10.16 8.35
N ALA A 6 -30.54 -11.19 9.20
CA ALA A 6 -30.36 -12.57 8.76
C ALA A 6 -31.56 -13.07 7.95
N ASP A 7 -32.79 -12.70 8.31
CA ASP A 7 -33.98 -13.08 7.55
C ASP A 7 -34.03 -12.38 6.19
N HIS A 8 -33.60 -11.12 6.14
CA HIS A 8 -33.50 -10.39 4.88
C HIS A 8 -32.45 -11.00 3.95
N LEU A 9 -31.25 -11.30 4.47
CA LEU A 9 -30.19 -11.98 3.72
C LEU A 9 -30.64 -13.36 3.22
N ARG A 10 -31.43 -14.10 4.01
CA ARG A 10 -32.00 -15.38 3.56
C ARG A 10 -32.94 -15.22 2.38
N SER A 11 -33.71 -14.14 2.34
CA SER A 11 -34.71 -13.90 1.28
C SER A 11 -34.11 -13.47 -0.06
N LEU A 12 -32.84 -13.05 -0.08
CA LEU A 12 -32.17 -12.67 -1.31
C LEU A 12 -31.93 -13.87 -2.23
N PRO A 13 -31.86 -13.66 -3.56
CA PRO A 13 -31.30 -14.65 -4.49
C PRO A 13 -29.78 -14.75 -4.36
N ASP A 14 -29.21 -15.85 -4.83
CA ASP A 14 -27.78 -16.15 -4.67
C ASP A 14 -26.88 -15.17 -5.43
N GLU A 15 -27.33 -14.67 -6.59
CA GLU A 15 -26.64 -13.60 -7.33
C GLU A 15 -26.54 -12.31 -6.53
N SER A 16 -27.59 -11.92 -5.80
CA SER A 16 -27.55 -10.73 -4.93
C SER A 16 -26.65 -10.91 -3.72
N LEU A 17 -26.59 -12.12 -3.15
CA LEU A 17 -25.60 -12.42 -2.11
C LEU A 17 -24.19 -12.38 -2.67
N ALA A 18 -23.95 -12.92 -3.86
CA ALA A 18 -22.63 -12.85 -4.50
C ALA A 18 -22.23 -11.40 -4.79
N ALA A 19 -23.15 -10.57 -5.29
CA ALA A 19 -22.94 -9.13 -5.48
C ALA A 19 -22.62 -8.40 -4.16
N LEU A 20 -23.30 -8.74 -3.06
CA LEU A 20 -22.96 -8.23 -1.72
C LEU A 20 -21.54 -8.62 -1.32
N LEU A 21 -21.14 -9.88 -1.51
CA LEU A 21 -19.79 -10.36 -1.18
C LEU A 21 -18.73 -9.72 -2.09
N GLN A 22 -19.07 -9.36 -3.33
CA GLN A 22 -18.18 -8.61 -4.22
C GLN A 22 -17.99 -7.17 -3.76
N LEU A 23 -19.06 -6.51 -3.30
CA LEU A 23 -19.00 -5.15 -2.75
C LEU A 23 -18.40 -5.09 -1.33
N ARG A 24 -18.45 -6.21 -0.58
CA ARG A 24 -17.94 -6.36 0.79
C ARG A 24 -17.17 -7.68 0.97
N PRO A 25 -15.98 -7.82 0.36
CA PRO A 25 -15.24 -9.07 0.41
C PRO A 25 -14.59 -9.33 1.77
N ASP A 26 -14.55 -8.33 2.65
CA ASP A 26 -14.22 -8.51 4.07
C ASP A 26 -15.21 -9.46 4.78
N LEU A 27 -16.40 -9.71 4.22
CA LEU A 27 -17.34 -10.70 4.73
C LEU A 27 -16.91 -12.15 4.50
N VAL A 28 -16.00 -12.40 3.56
CA VAL A 28 -15.62 -13.74 3.07
C VAL A 28 -14.32 -14.25 3.70
N VAL A 29 -13.60 -13.43 4.46
CA VAL A 29 -12.29 -13.81 5.04
C VAL A 29 -12.36 -13.85 6.57
N PRO A 30 -12.48 -15.04 7.20
CA PRO A 30 -12.73 -16.37 6.61
C PRO A 30 -14.20 -16.58 6.20
N VAL A 31 -14.48 -17.59 5.36
CA VAL A 31 -15.84 -17.86 4.85
C VAL A 31 -16.83 -18.09 6.01
N PRO A 32 -17.97 -17.38 6.09
CA PRO A 32 -18.97 -17.61 7.12
C PRO A 32 -19.55 -19.03 7.05
N ALA A 33 -19.85 -19.61 8.21
CA ALA A 33 -20.44 -20.95 8.27
C ALA A 33 -21.92 -20.97 7.81
N ASP A 34 -22.67 -19.90 8.06
CA ASP A 34 -24.08 -19.77 7.69
C ASP A 34 -24.51 -18.29 7.53
N VAL A 35 -25.76 -18.05 7.12
CA VAL A 35 -26.31 -16.70 6.89
C VAL A 35 -26.39 -15.89 8.18
N ALA A 36 -26.54 -16.52 9.35
CA ALA A 36 -26.56 -15.81 10.63
C ALA A 36 -25.16 -15.28 10.99
N ALA A 37 -24.12 -16.09 10.78
CA ALA A 37 -22.73 -15.68 10.92
C ALA A 37 -22.37 -14.55 9.93
N LEU A 38 -22.86 -14.62 8.70
CA LEU A 38 -22.73 -13.54 7.71
C LEU A 38 -23.38 -12.25 8.21
N ALA A 39 -24.62 -12.32 8.72
CA ALA A 39 -25.35 -11.17 9.24
C ALA A 39 -24.66 -10.52 10.46
N LEU A 40 -24.13 -11.34 11.38
CA LEU A 40 -23.35 -10.85 12.53
C LEU A 40 -22.06 -10.15 12.08
N ARG A 41 -21.35 -10.73 11.10
CA ARG A 41 -20.14 -10.12 10.56
C ARG A 41 -20.43 -8.82 9.83
N ALA A 42 -21.50 -8.77 9.05
CA ALA A 42 -21.92 -7.56 8.34
C ALA A 42 -22.25 -6.38 9.26
N GLN A 43 -22.71 -6.67 10.49
CA GLN A 43 -22.98 -5.71 11.56
C GLN A 43 -21.77 -5.40 12.45
N SER A 44 -20.64 -6.09 12.27
CA SER A 44 -19.45 -5.83 13.08
C SER A 44 -18.86 -4.45 12.79
N ARG A 45 -18.34 -3.79 13.82
CA ARG A 45 -17.75 -2.44 13.72
C ARG A 45 -16.69 -2.33 12.63
N VAL A 46 -15.83 -3.34 12.49
CA VAL A 46 -14.75 -3.35 11.48
C VAL A 46 -15.33 -3.42 10.07
N SER A 47 -16.32 -4.28 9.86
CA SER A 47 -16.93 -4.49 8.55
C SER A 47 -17.78 -3.29 8.11
N VAL A 48 -18.54 -2.70 9.05
CA VAL A 48 -19.27 -1.45 8.80
C VAL A 48 -18.30 -0.32 8.48
N SER A 49 -17.20 -0.17 9.22
CA SER A 49 -16.22 0.88 8.92
C SER A 49 -15.65 0.74 7.51
N ARG A 50 -15.28 -0.47 7.08
CA ARG A 50 -14.77 -0.71 5.72
C ARG A 50 -15.81 -0.40 4.65
N ALA A 51 -17.08 -0.76 4.88
CA ALA A 51 -18.16 -0.44 3.96
C ALA A 51 -18.36 1.08 3.81
N LEU A 52 -18.26 1.83 4.92
CA LEU A 52 -18.35 3.30 4.92
C LEU A 52 -17.13 3.99 4.27
N ASP A 53 -15.94 3.38 4.33
CA ASP A 53 -14.72 3.93 3.70
C ASP A 53 -14.81 3.97 2.17
N GLY A 54 -15.67 3.15 1.58
CA GLY A 54 -15.93 3.08 0.13
C GLY A 54 -17.09 3.94 -0.37
N LEU A 55 -17.72 4.75 0.48
CA LEU A 55 -18.86 5.58 0.10
C LEU A 55 -18.43 7.01 -0.24
N ASP A 56 -19.05 7.57 -1.28
CA ASP A 56 -18.93 8.99 -1.61
C ASP A 56 -19.61 9.88 -0.56
N GLN A 57 -19.20 11.16 -0.55
CA GLN A 57 -19.68 12.16 0.39
C GLN A 57 -21.20 12.29 0.38
N PHE A 58 -21.82 12.29 -0.80
CA PHE A 58 -23.27 12.43 -0.92
C PHE A 58 -23.99 11.24 -0.29
N THR A 59 -23.53 10.03 -0.55
CA THR A 59 -24.10 8.79 -0.02
C THR A 59 -23.95 8.72 1.51
N LEU A 60 -22.84 9.21 2.08
CA LEU A 60 -22.70 9.36 3.53
C LEU A 60 -23.67 10.38 4.12
N GLN A 61 -23.90 11.50 3.43
CA GLN A 61 -24.90 12.50 3.86
C GLN A 61 -26.32 11.94 3.80
N ILE A 62 -26.64 11.11 2.80
CA ILE A 62 -27.94 10.42 2.71
C ILE A 62 -28.08 9.33 3.79
N MET A 63 -26.99 8.64 4.16
CA MET A 63 -27.00 7.76 5.32
C MET A 63 -27.29 8.54 6.61
N ASP A 64 -26.69 9.72 6.80
CA ASP A 64 -27.00 10.57 7.94
C ASP A 64 -28.44 11.09 7.91
N ALA A 65 -29.01 11.34 6.73
CA ALA A 65 -30.43 11.62 6.58
C ALA A 65 -31.30 10.46 7.11
N ALA A 66 -30.99 9.23 6.70
CA ALA A 66 -31.66 8.02 7.19
C ALA A 66 -31.54 7.86 8.71
N ARG A 67 -30.41 8.27 9.32
CA ARG A 67 -30.22 8.24 10.77
C ARG A 67 -31.06 9.28 11.51
N LEU A 68 -31.20 10.47 10.92
CA LEU A 68 -31.94 11.60 11.50
C LEU A 68 -33.46 11.46 11.37
N THR A 69 -33.94 10.72 10.37
CA THR A 69 -35.37 10.48 10.13
C THR A 69 -35.88 9.19 10.78
N ARG A 70 -35.07 8.53 11.62
CA ARG A 70 -35.50 7.34 12.36
C ARG A 70 -36.66 7.66 13.30
N ASP A 71 -37.70 6.83 13.26
CA ASP A 71 -38.76 6.84 14.26
C ASP A 71 -38.17 6.40 15.62
N PRO A 72 -38.32 7.20 16.69
CA PRO A 72 -37.84 6.83 18.01
C PRO A 72 -38.46 5.56 18.60
N ALA A 73 -39.65 5.14 18.15
CA ALA A 73 -40.40 4.02 18.70
C ALA A 73 -39.91 2.66 18.17
N ASP A 74 -39.65 2.56 16.87
CA ASP A 74 -39.25 1.30 16.23
C ASP A 74 -37.85 1.33 15.58
N GLY A 75 -37.21 2.51 15.53
CA GLY A 75 -35.87 2.70 14.99
C GLY A 75 -35.78 2.64 13.46
N THR A 76 -36.93 2.58 12.76
CA THR A 76 -36.99 2.50 11.30
C THR A 76 -37.05 3.89 10.66
N THR A 77 -36.71 3.96 9.37
CA THR A 77 -36.89 5.17 8.55
C THR A 77 -37.60 4.82 7.25
N SER A 78 -37.98 5.81 6.44
CA SER A 78 -38.60 5.58 5.13
C SER A 78 -37.84 6.33 4.04
N VAL A 79 -37.91 5.83 2.80
CA VAL A 79 -37.35 6.52 1.63
C VAL A 79 -37.97 7.91 1.49
N ASP A 80 -39.27 8.06 1.73
CA ASP A 80 -39.97 9.33 1.68
C ASP A 80 -39.48 10.30 2.78
N GLY A 81 -39.22 9.81 4.00
CA GLY A 81 -38.63 10.61 5.07
C GLY A 81 -37.23 11.10 4.73
N VAL A 82 -36.38 10.22 4.18
CA VAL A 82 -35.04 10.56 3.70
C VAL A 82 -35.09 11.61 2.59
N LEU A 83 -35.98 11.43 1.61
CA LEU A 83 -36.21 12.38 0.53
C LEU A 83 -36.62 13.74 1.07
N ALA A 84 -37.64 13.79 1.94
CA ALA A 84 -38.13 15.02 2.53
C ALA A 84 -37.04 15.82 3.25
N LEU A 85 -36.21 15.13 4.06
CA LEU A 85 -35.10 15.79 4.77
C LEU A 85 -34.02 16.29 3.81
N ALA A 86 -33.61 15.47 2.84
CA ALA A 86 -32.57 15.81 1.87
C ALA A 86 -32.97 17.00 0.97
N THR A 87 -34.26 17.19 0.71
CA THR A 87 -34.78 18.28 -0.14
C THR A 87 -35.19 19.54 0.63
N THR A 88 -34.91 19.64 1.93
CA THR A 88 -35.31 20.80 2.77
C THR A 88 -34.42 22.05 2.57
N GLY A 89 -33.27 21.93 1.90
CA GLY A 89 -32.31 23.04 1.68
C GLY A 89 -32.63 23.91 0.45
N PRO A 90 -31.95 25.07 0.30
CA PRO A 90 -32.20 26.00 -0.81
C PRO A 90 -31.82 25.45 -2.19
N ASN A 91 -30.85 24.54 -2.23
CA ASN A 91 -30.41 23.84 -3.44
C ASN A 91 -30.63 22.32 -3.27
N PRO A 92 -31.88 21.84 -3.35
CA PRO A 92 -32.18 20.44 -3.12
C PRO A 92 -31.62 19.56 -4.24
N PRO A 93 -31.05 18.39 -3.92
CA PRO A 93 -30.64 17.42 -4.93
C PRO A 93 -31.86 16.82 -5.65
N ALA A 94 -31.65 16.30 -6.86
CA ALA A 94 -32.70 15.59 -7.57
C ALA A 94 -33.18 14.35 -6.77
N PRO A 95 -34.50 14.09 -6.66
CA PRO A 95 -35.02 12.92 -5.95
C PRO A 95 -34.45 11.58 -6.45
N THR A 96 -34.14 11.49 -7.74
CA THR A 96 -33.50 10.31 -8.34
C THR A 96 -32.09 10.08 -7.81
N ALA A 97 -31.30 11.13 -7.58
CA ALA A 97 -29.97 11.03 -7.00
C ALA A 97 -30.03 10.51 -5.56
N VAL A 98 -30.99 10.99 -4.76
CA VAL A 98 -31.21 10.52 -3.38
C VAL A 98 -31.59 9.03 -3.39
N ARG A 99 -32.50 8.60 -4.26
CA ARG A 99 -32.87 7.18 -4.41
C ARG A 99 -31.66 6.32 -4.79
N ALA A 100 -30.85 6.77 -5.76
CA ALA A 100 -29.62 6.07 -6.15
C ALA A 100 -28.63 5.92 -4.98
N ALA A 101 -28.51 6.94 -4.12
CA ALA A 101 -27.69 6.85 -2.90
C ALA A 101 -28.27 5.84 -1.89
N VAL A 102 -29.59 5.81 -1.69
CA VAL A 102 -30.26 4.78 -0.87
C VAL A 102 -30.02 3.39 -1.45
N ASP A 103 -30.11 3.21 -2.76
CA ASP A 103 -29.85 1.92 -3.43
C ASP A 103 -28.39 1.48 -3.26
N ARG A 104 -27.42 2.41 -3.31
CA ARG A 104 -26.00 2.11 -2.99
C ARG A 104 -25.81 1.64 -1.54
N LEU A 105 -26.55 2.21 -0.59
CA LEU A 105 -26.55 1.79 0.81
C LEU A 105 -27.21 0.41 0.98
N ARG A 106 -28.28 0.11 0.23
CA ARG A 106 -28.93 -1.21 0.21
C ARG A 106 -28.05 -2.29 -0.41
N ALA A 107 -27.39 -1.99 -1.52
CA ALA A 107 -26.48 -2.91 -2.20
C ALA A 107 -25.31 -3.37 -1.30
N ARG A 108 -24.86 -2.50 -0.37
CA ARG A 108 -23.82 -2.82 0.63
C ARG A 108 -24.38 -3.35 1.95
N PHE A 109 -25.70 -3.53 2.05
CA PHE A 109 -26.38 -3.93 3.27
C PHE A 109 -26.01 -3.03 4.46
N LEU A 110 -26.04 -1.71 4.24
CA LEU A 110 -26.02 -0.70 5.32
C LEU A 110 -27.44 -0.24 5.66
N LEU A 111 -28.34 -0.32 4.68
CA LEU A 111 -29.80 -0.22 4.81
C LEU A 111 -30.46 -1.52 4.31
N TYR A 112 -31.55 -1.94 4.93
CA TYR A 112 -32.32 -3.10 4.49
C TYR A 112 -33.81 -2.97 4.86
N GLY A 113 -34.67 -3.75 4.21
CA GLY A 113 -36.12 -3.69 4.40
C GLY A 113 -36.88 -3.02 3.25
N PRO A 114 -38.21 -2.89 3.38
CA PRO A 114 -39.06 -2.22 2.40
C PRO A 114 -38.92 -0.69 2.49
N ASP A 115 -39.27 0.02 1.42
CA ASP A 115 -39.09 1.47 1.31
C ASP A 115 -39.82 2.28 2.39
N SER A 116 -40.89 1.74 2.97
CA SER A 116 -41.65 2.37 4.07
C SER A 116 -41.07 2.13 5.46
N ALA A 117 -40.17 1.15 5.63
CA ALA A 117 -39.63 0.74 6.92
C ALA A 117 -38.21 0.16 6.74
N LEU A 118 -37.27 1.05 6.41
CA LEU A 118 -35.85 0.76 6.28
C LEU A 118 -35.19 0.68 7.66
N HIS A 119 -34.40 -0.36 7.84
CA HIS A 119 -33.56 -0.56 9.01
C HIS A 119 -32.11 -0.22 8.68
N LEU A 120 -31.44 0.49 9.60
CA LEU A 120 -30.00 0.68 9.56
C LEU A 120 -29.29 -0.51 10.23
N VAL A 121 -28.14 -0.88 9.68
CA VAL A 121 -27.27 -1.88 10.29
C VAL A 121 -26.65 -1.35 11.59
N GLY A 122 -26.59 -2.21 12.61
CA GLY A 122 -25.97 -1.89 13.90
C GLY A 122 -24.50 -1.48 13.76
N GLY A 123 -24.01 -0.66 14.70
CA GLY A 123 -22.62 -0.20 14.73
C GLY A 123 -22.34 1.09 13.94
N ILE A 124 -23.24 1.55 13.07
CA ILE A 124 -23.08 2.85 12.36
C ILE A 124 -22.99 4.02 13.36
N ASP A 125 -23.87 4.04 14.36
CA ASP A 125 -23.90 5.10 15.37
C ASP A 125 -22.64 5.13 16.25
N GLU A 126 -21.98 3.98 16.47
CA GLU A 126 -20.72 3.90 17.23
C GLU A 126 -19.52 4.43 16.43
N ILE A 127 -19.56 4.30 15.10
CA ILE A 127 -18.47 4.71 14.20
C ILE A 127 -18.56 6.21 13.89
N SER A 128 -19.78 6.72 13.71
CA SER A 128 -20.04 8.12 13.40
C SER A 128 -21.06 8.69 14.40
N PRO A 129 -20.67 9.06 15.62
CA PRO A 129 -21.61 9.43 16.69
C PRO A 129 -22.45 10.69 16.39
N TYR A 130 -21.98 11.56 15.50
CA TYR A 130 -22.61 12.83 15.17
C TYR A 130 -23.16 12.81 13.73
N PRO A 131 -24.42 12.36 13.51
CA PRO A 131 -25.01 12.33 12.18
C PRO A 131 -25.06 13.73 11.58
N ALA A 132 -24.59 13.89 10.34
CA ALA A 132 -24.43 15.15 9.63
C ALA A 132 -23.57 16.19 10.39
N GLY A 133 -22.71 15.75 11.33
CA GLY A 133 -21.98 16.66 12.21
C GLY A 133 -22.89 17.44 13.17
N LEU A 134 -24.11 16.96 13.44
CA LEU A 134 -24.99 17.52 14.46
C LEU A 134 -24.74 16.84 15.79
N GLY A 135 -24.79 17.61 16.88
CA GLY A 135 -24.67 17.07 18.23
C GLY A 135 -25.86 16.18 18.62
N ARG A 136 -25.83 15.73 19.88
CA ARG A 136 -26.96 15.03 20.49
C ARG A 136 -28.16 15.98 20.68
N PRO A 137 -29.39 15.44 20.72
CA PRO A 137 -30.58 16.21 21.05
C PRO A 137 -30.42 16.93 22.39
N ALA A 138 -30.93 18.15 22.51
CA ALA A 138 -30.87 18.93 23.74
C ALA A 138 -31.45 18.18 24.94
N ALA A 139 -32.48 17.35 24.71
CA ALA A 139 -33.13 16.50 25.72
C ALA A 139 -32.19 15.45 26.34
N GLU A 140 -31.19 14.97 25.60
CA GLU A 140 -30.19 14.01 26.10
C GLU A 140 -29.00 14.69 26.82
N LEU A 141 -28.75 15.96 26.49
CA LEU A 141 -27.59 16.70 26.97
C LEU A 141 -27.84 17.42 28.30
N ASP A 142 -28.87 18.26 28.35
CA ASP A 142 -29.22 19.04 29.55
C ASP A 142 -30.70 19.45 29.51
N PRO A 143 -31.50 19.15 30.57
CA PRO A 143 -32.92 19.49 30.60
C PRO A 143 -33.22 20.99 30.46
N ARG A 144 -32.32 21.89 30.91
CA ARG A 144 -32.54 23.33 30.79
C ARG A 144 -32.28 23.82 29.37
N THR A 145 -31.27 23.27 28.70
CA THR A 145 -31.06 23.47 27.27
C THR A 145 -32.23 22.93 26.45
N ALA A 146 -32.81 21.78 26.83
CA ALA A 146 -34.01 21.24 26.19
C ALA A 146 -35.21 22.20 26.30
N ALA A 147 -35.43 22.79 27.49
CA ALA A 147 -36.46 23.80 27.71
C ALA A 147 -36.24 25.07 26.87
N LEU A 148 -34.98 25.49 26.67
CA LEU A 148 -34.67 26.60 25.76
C LEU A 148 -34.99 26.24 24.30
N CYS A 149 -34.64 25.04 23.85
CA CYS A 149 -34.89 24.58 22.48
C CYS A 149 -36.38 24.37 22.18
N ALA A 150 -37.18 24.03 23.19
CA ALA A 150 -38.63 23.91 23.09
C ALA A 150 -39.35 25.26 22.88
N ASP A 151 -38.70 26.40 23.15
CA ASP A 151 -39.21 27.75 22.87
C ASP A 151 -38.43 28.39 21.69
N PRO A 152 -38.93 28.28 20.44
CA PRO A 152 -38.23 28.79 19.26
C PRO A 152 -38.00 30.30 19.28
N ALA A 153 -38.89 31.07 19.93
CA ALA A 153 -38.77 32.52 19.99
C ALA A 153 -37.67 32.92 20.98
N LYS A 154 -37.61 32.29 22.14
CA LYS A 154 -36.55 32.52 23.13
C LYS A 154 -35.19 32.06 22.60
N LEU A 155 -35.09 30.88 21.99
CA LEU A 155 -33.85 30.39 21.40
C LEU A 155 -33.28 31.37 20.37
N ARG A 156 -34.12 31.88 19.45
CA ARG A 156 -33.70 32.85 18.44
C ARG A 156 -33.20 34.15 19.06
N ARG A 157 -33.89 34.67 20.09
CA ARG A 157 -33.46 35.89 20.80
C ARG A 157 -32.10 35.68 21.49
N THR A 158 -31.92 34.57 22.19
CA THR A 158 -30.65 34.24 22.87
C THR A 158 -29.49 34.08 21.89
N LEU A 159 -29.75 33.50 20.71
CA LEU A 159 -28.75 33.36 19.66
C LEU A 159 -28.42 34.71 18.98
N LEU A 160 -29.39 35.62 18.83
CA LEU A 160 -29.16 36.97 18.32
C LEU A 160 -28.41 37.88 19.31
N SER A 161 -28.53 37.62 20.62
CA SER A 161 -27.74 38.33 21.65
C SER A 161 -26.30 37.84 21.77
N ALA A 162 -25.88 36.87 20.96
CA ALA A 162 -24.52 36.33 21.02
C ALA A 162 -23.47 37.35 20.56
N PRO A 163 -22.42 37.61 21.37
CA PRO A 163 -21.28 38.42 20.95
C PRO A 163 -20.62 37.85 19.68
N PRO A 164 -19.97 38.67 18.83
CA PRO A 164 -19.38 38.21 17.57
C PRO A 164 -18.40 37.03 17.72
N SER A 165 -17.58 37.04 18.77
CA SER A 165 -16.64 35.94 19.09
C SER A 165 -17.35 34.65 19.49
N ALA A 166 -18.47 34.74 20.23
CA ALA A 166 -19.29 33.59 20.60
C ALA A 166 -20.06 33.04 19.38
N ARG A 167 -20.56 33.94 18.53
CA ARG A 167 -21.22 33.58 17.27
C ARG A 167 -20.28 32.84 16.33
N ALA A 168 -19.04 33.29 16.19
CA ALA A 168 -18.03 32.62 15.36
C ALA A 168 -17.73 31.19 15.83
N ILE A 169 -17.74 30.93 17.15
CA ILE A 169 -17.60 29.56 17.69
C ILE A 169 -18.81 28.70 17.32
N LEU A 170 -20.03 29.23 17.46
CA LEU A 170 -21.25 28.52 17.07
C LEU A 170 -21.26 28.18 15.58
N ASP A 171 -20.89 29.11 14.70
CA ASP A 171 -20.83 28.89 13.26
C ASP A 171 -19.78 27.83 12.90
N ARG A 172 -18.62 27.84 13.58
CA ARG A 172 -17.57 26.82 13.40
C ARG A 172 -18.03 25.43 13.86
N LEU A 173 -18.67 25.32 15.02
CA LEU A 173 -19.21 24.05 15.52
C LEU A 173 -20.40 23.55 14.70
N ALA A 174 -21.19 24.46 14.12
CA ALA A 174 -22.24 24.11 13.19
C ALA A 174 -21.69 23.67 11.84
N ALA A 175 -20.57 24.21 11.34
CA ALA A 175 -19.96 23.76 10.08
C ALA A 175 -19.10 22.50 10.24
N GLY A 176 -18.45 22.35 11.40
CA GLY A 176 -17.51 21.27 11.71
C GLY A 176 -18.09 20.22 12.66
N PRO A 177 -17.24 19.49 13.41
CA PRO A 177 -17.73 18.60 14.45
C PRO A 177 -18.47 19.44 15.51
N PRO A 178 -19.59 18.94 16.08
CA PRO A 178 -20.41 19.67 17.04
C PRO A 178 -19.76 19.73 18.42
N VAL A 179 -18.50 19.31 18.56
CA VAL A 179 -17.75 19.25 19.81
C VAL A 179 -16.49 20.11 19.73
N GLY A 180 -16.19 20.81 20.82
CA GLY A 180 -15.00 21.63 20.95
C GLY A 180 -14.29 21.38 22.28
N SER A 181 -12.96 21.36 22.26
CA SER A 181 -12.15 21.40 23.47
C SER A 181 -12.21 22.80 24.08
N VAL A 182 -12.44 22.87 25.39
CA VAL A 182 -12.40 24.11 26.15
C VAL A 182 -10.95 24.42 26.50
N PRO A 183 -10.40 25.60 26.13
CA PRO A 183 -9.07 26.01 26.54
C PRO A 183 -8.96 26.07 28.09
N PRO A 184 -7.78 25.74 28.67
CA PRO A 184 -7.57 25.90 30.10
C PRO A 184 -7.88 27.34 30.55
N GLY A 185 -8.60 27.51 31.67
CA GLY A 185 -8.99 28.83 32.18
C GLY A 185 -10.22 29.47 31.53
N ALA A 186 -10.67 28.99 30.35
CA ALA A 186 -11.76 29.63 29.61
C ALA A 186 -13.13 29.57 30.31
N LEU A 187 -13.36 28.66 31.26
CA LEU A 187 -14.62 28.63 32.03
C LEU A 187 -14.51 29.32 33.39
N GLN A 188 -13.30 29.68 33.79
CA GLN A 188 -12.94 30.43 34.99
C GLN A 188 -12.89 31.93 34.70
N ALA A 189 -12.52 32.32 33.48
CA ALA A 189 -12.60 33.69 33.01
C ALA A 189 -14.07 34.18 32.96
N PRO A 190 -14.32 35.46 33.28
CA PRO A 190 -15.64 36.07 33.16
C PRO A 190 -16.16 35.99 31.72
N ALA A 191 -17.48 35.94 31.54
CA ALA A 191 -18.09 35.90 30.21
C ALA A 191 -17.78 37.17 29.40
N VAL A 192 -17.67 37.07 28.07
CA VAL A 192 -17.55 38.26 27.19
C VAL A 192 -18.71 39.22 27.46
N GLY A 193 -18.40 40.49 27.71
CA GLY A 193 -19.40 41.55 27.93
C GLY A 193 -19.93 41.64 29.36
N ALA A 194 -19.28 41.02 30.35
CA ALA A 194 -19.51 41.34 31.75
C ALA A 194 -18.92 42.73 32.07
N ASP A 195 -19.70 43.62 32.68
CA ASP A 195 -19.35 45.02 33.00
C ASP A 195 -18.24 45.21 34.06
N ASP A 196 -17.56 44.13 34.47
CA ASP A 196 -16.49 44.20 35.48
C ASP A 196 -15.11 44.30 34.83
N ASP A 197 -14.23 45.12 35.42
CA ASP A 197 -12.80 45.23 35.12
C ASP A 197 -12.17 43.84 34.98
N LEU A 198 -11.96 43.44 33.72
CA LEU A 198 -11.44 42.15 33.35
C LEU A 198 -9.93 42.08 33.73
N PRO A 199 -9.47 41.06 34.48
CA PRO A 199 -8.04 40.88 34.75
C PRO A 199 -7.26 40.59 33.46
N PRO A 200 -5.99 41.03 33.35
CA PRO A 200 -5.15 40.81 32.17
C PRO A 200 -4.93 39.32 31.86
N ASP A 201 -4.82 38.98 30.57
CA ASP A 201 -4.50 37.62 30.10
C ASP A 201 -2.97 37.44 30.02
N ASP A 202 -2.38 36.94 31.10
CA ASP A 202 -0.94 36.69 31.23
C ASP A 202 -0.42 35.61 30.26
N THR A 203 -1.32 34.83 29.66
CA THR A 203 -1.00 33.72 28.74
C THR A 203 -0.92 34.15 27.27
N ASN A 204 -1.65 35.18 26.85
CA ASN A 204 -1.71 35.62 25.45
C ASN A 204 -1.29 37.09 25.22
N GLY A 205 -0.88 37.83 26.26
CA GLY A 205 -0.27 39.16 26.12
C GLY A 205 -1.18 40.23 25.48
N GLY A 206 -2.51 40.09 25.58
CA GLY A 206 -3.51 40.96 24.94
C GLY A 206 -4.49 41.62 25.91
N ALA A 207 -5.26 42.59 25.39
CA ALA A 207 -6.30 43.33 26.11
C ALA A 207 -7.34 42.40 26.75
N PRO A 208 -8.01 42.82 27.85
CA PRO A 208 -8.90 41.95 28.58
C PRO A 208 -10.09 41.53 27.69
N THR A 209 -10.20 40.24 27.39
CA THR A 209 -11.33 39.71 26.63
C THR A 209 -11.96 38.60 27.47
N GLY A 210 -13.21 38.80 27.90
CA GLY A 210 -13.95 37.74 28.58
C GLY A 210 -14.03 36.47 27.70
N SER A 211 -14.43 35.35 28.28
CA SER A 211 -14.50 34.07 27.59
C SER A 211 -15.79 33.93 26.76
N PRO A 212 -15.71 33.77 25.43
CA PRO A 212 -16.89 33.55 24.61
C PRO A 212 -17.50 32.17 24.87
N VAL A 213 -16.66 31.18 25.21
CA VAL A 213 -17.10 29.82 25.57
C VAL A 213 -17.92 29.84 26.86
N ARG A 214 -17.48 30.63 27.86
CA ARG A 214 -18.22 30.81 29.11
C ARG A 214 -19.60 31.41 28.85
N TRP A 215 -19.68 32.47 28.05
CA TRP A 215 -20.93 33.10 27.66
C TRP A 215 -21.90 32.09 27.02
N LEU A 216 -21.41 31.28 26.08
CA LEU A 216 -22.21 30.26 25.39
C LEU A 216 -22.75 29.17 26.32
N VAL A 217 -21.97 28.75 27.31
CA VAL A 217 -22.39 27.77 28.32
C VAL A 217 -23.41 28.38 29.29
N ASP A 218 -23.19 29.61 29.74
CA ASP A 218 -24.11 30.31 30.65
C ASP A 218 -25.49 30.54 30.00
N HIS A 219 -25.50 30.86 28.70
CA HIS A 219 -26.71 31.04 27.89
C HIS A 219 -27.27 29.74 27.32
N ARG A 220 -26.73 28.57 27.71
CA ARG A 220 -27.22 27.23 27.32
C ARG A 220 -27.19 26.95 25.82
N LEU A 221 -26.37 27.69 25.07
CA LEU A 221 -26.14 27.46 23.64
C LEU A 221 -25.09 26.36 23.40
N LEU A 222 -24.21 26.12 24.37
CA LEU A 222 -23.33 24.95 24.44
C LEU A 222 -23.54 24.21 25.76
N VAL A 223 -23.42 22.88 25.72
CA VAL A 223 -23.50 22.02 26.91
C VAL A 223 -22.13 21.46 27.23
N ARG A 224 -21.73 21.50 28.51
CA ARG A 224 -20.49 20.88 28.96
C ARG A 224 -20.67 19.36 29.01
N VAL A 225 -19.71 18.65 28.44
CA VAL A 225 -19.66 17.19 28.42
C VAL A 225 -18.35 16.72 29.06
N SER A 226 -18.42 15.66 29.86
CA SER A 226 -17.23 15.07 30.47
C SER A 226 -16.35 14.44 29.38
N GLY A 227 -15.10 14.89 29.28
CA GLY A 227 -14.11 14.30 28.37
C GLY A 227 -13.74 12.88 28.78
N GLY A 228 -13.70 11.95 27.81
CA GLY A 228 -13.23 10.58 28.02
C GLY A 228 -11.72 10.52 28.34
N LYS A 229 -11.35 9.58 29.23
CA LYS A 229 -10.01 9.18 29.70
C LYS A 229 -8.89 10.22 29.50
N GLY A 230 -8.79 11.16 30.45
CA GLY A 230 -7.66 12.09 30.47
C GLY A 230 -7.84 13.38 31.28
N GLY A 231 -8.83 13.49 32.16
CA GLY A 231 -8.80 14.32 33.39
C GLY A 231 -8.52 15.83 33.37
N THR A 232 -8.13 16.49 32.27
CA THR A 232 -7.64 17.90 32.35
C THR A 232 -8.25 18.89 31.36
N THR A 233 -9.00 18.44 30.33
CA THR A 233 -9.67 19.35 29.37
C THR A 233 -11.18 19.15 29.37
N GLY A 234 -11.94 20.21 29.63
CA GLY A 234 -13.40 20.19 29.47
C GLY A 234 -13.76 20.14 27.99
N MET A 235 -14.83 19.43 27.63
CA MET A 235 -15.39 19.45 26.27
C MET A 235 -16.76 20.13 26.30
N VAL A 236 -17.10 20.84 25.23
CA VAL A 236 -18.43 21.40 25.01
C VAL A 236 -19.03 20.80 23.76
N GLU A 237 -20.34 20.63 23.75
CA GLU A 237 -21.12 20.09 22.64
C GLU A 237 -22.23 21.07 22.26
N LEU A 238 -22.43 21.25 20.95
CA LEU A 238 -23.50 22.03 20.33
C LEU A 238 -24.74 21.15 20.18
N PRO A 239 -25.86 21.43 20.90
CA PRO A 239 -27.10 20.68 20.75
C PRO A 239 -27.64 20.69 19.31
N ARG A 240 -28.23 19.56 18.89
CA ARG A 240 -28.73 19.33 17.53
C ARG A 240 -29.65 20.46 17.03
N GLU A 241 -30.60 20.86 17.85
CA GLU A 241 -31.63 21.85 17.52
C GLU A 241 -31.01 23.22 17.21
N ILE A 242 -29.95 23.56 17.94
CA ILE A 242 -29.18 24.79 17.73
C ILE A 242 -28.34 24.67 16.45
N GLY A 243 -27.70 23.53 16.21
CA GLY A 243 -27.00 23.25 14.95
C GLY A 243 -27.91 23.36 13.72
N LEU A 244 -29.11 22.78 13.78
CA LEU A 244 -30.13 22.90 12.73
C LEU A 244 -30.59 24.34 12.51
N LEU A 245 -30.75 25.11 13.60
CA LEU A 245 -31.08 26.53 13.53
C LEU A 245 -29.98 27.36 12.85
N LEU A 246 -28.71 27.04 13.11
CA LEU A 246 -27.54 27.72 12.52
C LEU A 246 -27.37 27.39 11.03
N ARG A 247 -27.84 26.23 10.58
CA ARG A 247 -27.71 25.75 9.19
C ARG A 247 -28.93 26.03 8.31
N ARG A 248 -29.81 26.96 8.67
CA ARG A 248 -31.01 27.25 7.86
C ARG A 248 -30.72 27.58 6.40
N GLU A 249 -29.60 28.26 6.14
CA GLU A 249 -29.17 28.64 4.80
C GLU A 249 -28.49 27.51 4.02
N THR A 250 -28.06 26.43 4.67
CA THR A 250 -27.38 25.29 4.01
C THR A 250 -28.22 24.01 4.02
N GLY A 251 -29.19 23.90 4.93
CA GLY A 251 -30.03 22.74 5.14
C GLY A 251 -29.58 21.86 6.32
N PRO A 252 -30.44 20.93 6.76
CA PRO A 252 -30.20 20.11 7.95
C PRO A 252 -28.95 19.22 7.84
N LEU A 253 -28.63 18.77 6.62
CA LEU A 253 -27.47 17.92 6.33
C LEU A 253 -26.18 18.71 6.02
N GLY A 254 -26.23 20.05 6.12
CA GLY A 254 -25.18 20.94 5.61
C GLY A 254 -25.16 20.99 4.08
N PRO A 255 -24.08 21.50 3.46
CA PRO A 255 -23.99 21.61 2.01
C PRO A 255 -23.98 20.22 1.36
N LEU A 256 -24.97 19.96 0.50
CA LEU A 256 -25.12 18.72 -0.26
C LEU A 256 -24.54 18.88 -1.67
N SER A 257 -23.58 18.03 -2.05
CA SER A 257 -23.05 17.96 -3.42
C SER A 257 -23.40 16.62 -4.05
N SER A 258 -24.49 16.58 -4.83
CA SER A 258 -24.98 15.33 -5.45
C SER A 258 -24.13 14.81 -6.60
N SER A 259 -23.33 15.70 -7.21
CA SER A 259 -22.37 15.38 -8.27
C SER A 259 -20.94 15.64 -7.79
N PRO A 260 -19.94 14.97 -8.40
CA PRO A 260 -18.54 15.30 -8.15
C PRO A 260 -18.26 16.77 -8.48
N PRO A 261 -17.30 17.40 -7.79
CA PRO A 261 -16.85 18.75 -8.13
C PRO A 261 -16.39 18.79 -9.59
N GLN A 262 -16.75 19.85 -10.30
CA GLN A 262 -16.38 20.03 -11.69
C GLN A 262 -14.90 20.42 -11.78
N VAL A 263 -14.19 19.79 -12.71
CA VAL A 263 -12.80 20.11 -13.01
C VAL A 263 -12.78 21.16 -14.11
N ALA A 264 -12.14 22.31 -13.84
CA ALA A 264 -12.01 23.41 -14.79
C ALA A 264 -10.73 23.32 -15.64
N ALA A 265 -10.04 22.18 -15.58
CA ALA A 265 -8.77 21.95 -16.26
C ALA A 265 -8.88 22.11 -17.78
N THR A 266 -7.98 22.90 -18.35
CA THR A 266 -7.81 22.97 -19.79
C THR A 266 -7.20 21.66 -20.30
N PRO A 267 -7.85 20.96 -21.25
CA PRO A 267 -7.27 19.77 -21.87
C PRO A 267 -5.94 20.11 -22.53
N ARG A 268 -4.95 19.23 -22.37
CA ARG A 268 -3.68 19.30 -23.10
C ARG A 268 -3.80 18.55 -24.43
N GLU A 269 -2.91 18.83 -25.36
CA GLU A 269 -2.75 17.95 -26.52
C GLU A 269 -2.23 16.58 -26.03
N PRO A 270 -2.94 15.46 -26.30
CA PRO A 270 -2.56 14.15 -25.79
C PRO A 270 -1.12 13.77 -26.13
N LYS A 271 -0.71 14.03 -27.38
CA LYS A 271 0.66 13.78 -27.84
C LYS A 271 1.69 14.59 -27.06
N ALA A 272 1.41 15.85 -26.73
CA ALA A 272 2.34 16.70 -25.97
C ALA A 272 2.49 16.22 -24.52
N ALA A 273 1.41 15.80 -23.87
CA ALA A 273 1.46 15.21 -22.53
C ALA A 273 2.26 13.90 -22.53
N ASP A 274 1.99 13.02 -23.49
CA ASP A 274 2.68 11.74 -23.67
C ASP A 274 4.17 11.92 -23.96
N SER A 275 4.53 12.85 -24.85
CA SER A 275 5.93 13.18 -25.17
C SER A 275 6.67 13.80 -23.98
N ALA A 276 6.01 14.66 -23.19
CA ALA A 276 6.60 15.22 -21.97
C ALA A 276 6.89 14.12 -20.94
N GLY A 277 5.95 13.21 -20.72
CA GLY A 277 6.16 12.06 -19.83
C GLY A 277 7.24 11.10 -20.36
N ALA A 278 7.30 10.88 -21.68
CA ALA A 278 8.30 9.99 -22.28
C ALA A 278 9.71 10.56 -22.12
N GLY A 279 9.89 11.88 -22.27
CA GLY A 279 11.15 12.54 -21.95
C GLY A 279 11.54 12.35 -20.48
N GLN A 280 10.58 12.49 -19.56
CA GLN A 280 10.83 12.26 -18.13
C GLN A 280 11.16 10.80 -17.81
N THR A 281 10.53 9.86 -18.52
CA THR A 281 10.82 8.42 -18.42
C THR A 281 12.28 8.12 -18.78
N MET A 282 12.82 8.74 -19.83
CA MET A 282 14.23 8.61 -20.19
C MET A 282 15.16 9.12 -19.08
N GLU A 283 14.84 10.28 -18.48
CA GLU A 283 15.60 10.84 -17.37
C GLU A 283 15.56 9.96 -16.11
N VAL A 284 14.42 9.32 -15.81
CA VAL A 284 14.27 8.41 -14.66
C VAL A 284 15.16 7.19 -14.80
N VAL A 285 15.15 6.54 -15.98
CA VAL A 285 15.99 5.38 -16.25
C VAL A 285 17.47 5.77 -16.16
N ARG A 286 17.85 6.89 -16.77
CA ARG A 286 19.23 7.41 -16.73
C ARG A 286 19.72 7.71 -15.32
N HIS A 287 18.93 8.43 -14.51
CA HIS A 287 19.30 8.76 -13.13
C HIS A 287 19.34 7.52 -12.24
N THR A 288 18.44 6.56 -12.44
CA THR A 288 18.45 5.29 -11.70
C THR A 288 19.71 4.51 -12.00
N GLU A 289 20.09 4.39 -13.28
CA GLU A 289 21.32 3.72 -13.69
C GLU A 289 22.56 4.38 -13.06
N ALA A 290 22.68 5.71 -13.16
CA ALA A 290 23.78 6.46 -12.57
C ALA A 290 23.87 6.30 -11.03
N LEU A 291 22.73 6.30 -10.33
CA LEU A 291 22.69 6.07 -8.88
C LEU A 291 23.22 4.69 -8.50
N LEU A 292 22.83 3.65 -9.26
CA LEU A 292 23.24 2.28 -9.01
C LEU A 292 24.71 2.04 -9.35
N GLU A 293 25.24 2.69 -10.38
CA GLU A 293 26.68 2.67 -10.70
C GLU A 293 27.51 3.34 -9.59
N GLN A 294 27.08 4.50 -9.10
CA GLN A 294 27.73 5.17 -7.97
C GLN A 294 27.69 4.31 -6.71
N LEU A 295 26.57 3.63 -6.45
CA LEU A 295 26.44 2.71 -5.32
C LEU A 295 27.29 1.44 -5.47
N ALA A 296 27.52 0.97 -6.70
CA ALA A 296 28.45 -0.13 -6.96
C ALA A 296 29.92 0.27 -6.71
N ALA A 297 30.28 1.52 -7.05
CA ALA A 297 31.62 2.06 -6.86
C ALA A 297 31.91 2.40 -5.39
N GLU A 298 30.98 3.09 -4.72
CA GLU A 298 31.07 3.46 -3.31
C GLU A 298 29.79 3.03 -2.56
N PRO A 299 29.77 1.78 -2.04
CA PRO A 299 28.68 1.26 -1.22
C PRO A 299 28.27 2.16 -0.06
N ALA A 300 26.96 2.29 0.17
CA ALA A 300 26.44 3.05 1.30
C ALA A 300 26.28 2.17 2.55
N PRO A 301 26.80 2.56 3.72
CA PRO A 301 26.62 1.80 4.96
C PRO A 301 25.17 1.90 5.46
N VAL A 302 24.66 0.80 6.02
CA VAL A 302 23.35 0.78 6.69
C VAL A 302 23.51 1.29 8.13
N LEU A 303 22.65 2.24 8.52
CA LEU A 303 22.63 2.77 9.87
C LEU A 303 22.11 1.72 10.87
N ARG A 304 22.48 1.83 12.14
CA ARG A 304 21.90 1.00 13.21
C ARG A 304 20.39 1.14 13.36
N SER A 305 19.85 2.31 13.00
CA SER A 305 18.42 2.58 12.94
C SER A 305 17.75 2.03 11.68
N GLY A 306 18.50 1.43 10.75
CA GLY A 306 18.03 1.06 9.43
C GLY A 306 18.22 2.17 8.40
N GLY A 307 18.29 1.77 7.13
CA GLY A 307 18.41 2.67 5.99
C GLY A 307 19.78 3.33 5.80
N ILE A 308 19.84 4.29 4.87
CA ILE A 308 21.04 5.03 4.46
C ILE A 308 21.08 6.41 5.14
N GLY A 309 22.26 6.84 5.59
CA GLY A 309 22.41 8.15 6.22
C GLY A 309 22.20 9.34 5.29
N VAL A 310 21.76 10.47 5.86
CA VAL A 310 21.53 11.74 5.11
C VAL A 310 22.78 12.21 4.35
N ARG A 311 23.97 11.96 4.90
CA ARG A 311 25.24 12.32 4.23
C ARG A 311 25.48 11.50 2.97
N ASP A 312 25.22 10.19 3.04
CA ASP A 312 25.36 9.28 1.90
C ASP A 312 24.31 9.58 0.82
N LEU A 313 23.06 9.88 1.21
CA LEU A 313 22.02 10.35 0.28
C LEU A 313 22.47 11.62 -0.46
N ARG A 314 22.98 12.62 0.28
CA ARG A 314 23.52 13.86 -0.31
C ARG A 314 24.69 13.62 -1.24
N ARG A 315 25.58 12.69 -0.90
CA ARG A 315 26.69 12.30 -1.78
C ARG A 315 26.15 11.73 -3.09
N LEU A 316 25.23 10.77 -3.01
CA LEU A 316 24.64 10.13 -4.18
C LEU A 316 23.90 11.14 -5.06
N ALA A 317 23.04 12.00 -4.49
CA ALA A 317 22.32 13.03 -5.24
C ALA A 317 23.27 13.99 -5.98
N ARG A 318 24.33 14.46 -5.30
CA ARG A 318 25.34 15.34 -5.91
C ARG A 318 26.12 14.65 -7.02
N ALA A 319 26.47 13.36 -6.84
CA ALA A 319 27.23 12.60 -7.83
C ALA A 319 26.41 12.38 -9.12
N THR A 320 25.10 12.26 -9.02
CA THR A 320 24.20 12.05 -10.17
C THR A 320 23.57 13.31 -10.72
N GLY A 321 23.82 14.48 -10.10
CA GLY A 321 23.25 15.77 -10.52
C GLY A 321 21.76 15.93 -10.22
N SER A 322 21.21 15.15 -9.28
CA SER A 322 19.78 15.19 -8.90
C SER A 322 19.59 15.81 -7.51
N ASP A 323 18.37 16.27 -7.19
CA ASP A 323 18.04 16.71 -5.84
C ASP A 323 17.87 15.52 -4.85
N GLU A 324 17.89 15.82 -3.55
CA GLU A 324 17.80 14.80 -2.49
C GLU A 324 16.48 14.02 -2.55
N SER A 325 15.37 14.68 -2.91
CA SER A 325 14.03 14.06 -3.04
C SER A 325 13.95 13.06 -4.18
N THR A 326 14.50 13.40 -5.34
CA THR A 326 14.54 12.54 -6.53
C THR A 326 15.45 11.36 -6.28
N ALA A 327 16.63 11.58 -5.69
CA ALA A 327 17.53 10.49 -5.31
C ALA A 327 16.88 9.54 -4.31
N ALA A 328 16.14 10.06 -3.31
CA ALA A 328 15.40 9.24 -2.36
C ALA A 328 14.30 8.41 -3.06
N LEU A 329 13.51 9.03 -3.94
CA LEU A 329 12.48 8.34 -4.72
C LEU A 329 13.06 7.20 -5.56
N LEU A 330 14.11 7.47 -6.33
CA LEU A 330 14.73 6.47 -7.21
C LEU A 330 15.38 5.34 -6.41
N LEU A 331 16.00 5.62 -5.25
CA LEU A 331 16.56 4.59 -4.39
C LEU A 331 15.47 3.69 -3.76
N GLU A 332 14.37 4.27 -3.28
CA GLU A 332 13.24 3.52 -2.72
C GLU A 332 12.57 2.65 -3.79
N VAL A 333 12.37 3.20 -5.00
CA VAL A 333 11.80 2.47 -6.13
C VAL A 333 12.75 1.37 -6.62
N ALA A 334 14.06 1.64 -6.73
CA ALA A 334 15.06 0.64 -7.10
C ALA A 334 15.12 -0.50 -6.07
N TYR A 335 14.98 -0.19 -4.77
CA TYR A 335 14.90 -1.19 -3.71
C TYR A 335 13.63 -2.04 -3.82
N ALA A 336 12.48 -1.42 -4.08
CA ALA A 336 11.21 -2.13 -4.31
C ALA A 336 11.23 -2.98 -5.58
N ALA A 337 11.90 -2.52 -6.64
CA ALA A 337 12.10 -3.22 -7.91
C ALA A 337 13.10 -4.39 -7.81
N GLY A 338 13.79 -4.53 -6.66
CA GLY A 338 14.79 -5.58 -6.43
C GLY A 338 16.17 -5.30 -7.03
N LEU A 339 16.43 -4.07 -7.47
CA LEU A 339 17.70 -3.65 -8.07
C LEU A 339 18.79 -3.37 -7.02
N THR A 340 18.40 -2.99 -5.80
CA THR A 340 19.31 -2.82 -4.65
C THR A 340 18.99 -3.81 -3.53
N GLY A 341 20.02 -4.16 -2.76
CA GLY A 341 19.92 -5.05 -1.63
C GLY A 341 21.00 -4.81 -0.59
N GLU A 342 20.78 -5.34 0.61
CA GLU A 342 21.72 -5.27 1.72
C GLU A 342 22.62 -6.51 1.72
N MET A 343 23.90 -6.31 2.00
CA MET A 343 24.89 -7.38 2.14
C MET A 343 25.77 -7.12 3.36
N GLU A 344 25.98 -8.17 4.17
CA GLU A 344 26.97 -8.15 5.25
C GLU A 344 28.39 -8.22 4.67
N LEU A 345 29.22 -7.24 5.03
CA LEU A 345 30.59 -7.09 4.60
C LEU A 345 31.52 -6.97 5.83
N PRO A 346 32.05 -8.11 6.32
CA PRO A 346 32.97 -8.12 7.46
C PRO A 346 34.24 -7.30 7.18
N GLY A 347 34.64 -6.45 8.13
CA GLY A 347 35.94 -5.74 8.10
C GLY A 347 35.95 -4.37 7.40
N VAL A 348 34.81 -3.88 6.90
CA VAL A 348 34.65 -2.50 6.38
C VAL A 348 33.75 -1.71 7.34
N ALA A 349 33.97 -1.86 8.64
CA ALA A 349 33.27 -1.11 9.66
C ALA A 349 33.72 0.36 9.57
N GLY A 350 32.94 1.18 8.85
CA GLY A 350 32.99 2.63 9.03
C GLY A 350 32.63 2.97 10.47
N ARG A 351 33.19 4.08 11.01
CA ARG A 351 33.06 4.51 12.43
C ARG A 351 31.61 4.65 12.97
N TYR A 352 30.57 4.40 12.16
CA TYR A 352 29.16 4.69 12.47
C TYR A 352 28.12 3.66 11.98
N GLY A 353 28.49 2.56 11.31
CA GLY A 353 27.54 1.64 10.64
C GLY A 353 27.47 0.23 11.23
N ALA A 354 26.38 -0.49 10.95
CA ALA A 354 26.35 -1.96 11.07
C ALA A 354 27.29 -2.58 10.01
N ASP A 355 27.62 -3.87 10.11
CA ASP A 355 28.42 -4.58 9.09
C ASP A 355 27.69 -4.73 7.73
N GLN A 356 26.53 -4.09 7.56
CA GLN A 356 25.70 -4.16 6.36
C GLN A 356 25.90 -2.94 5.47
N GLN A 357 25.97 -3.17 4.17
CA GLN A 357 26.04 -2.13 3.14
C GLN A 357 24.99 -2.37 2.06
N VAL A 358 24.51 -1.29 1.46
CA VAL A 358 23.57 -1.31 0.34
C VAL A 358 24.35 -1.30 -0.97
N LEU A 359 24.05 -2.25 -1.85
CA LEU A 359 24.72 -2.48 -3.14
C LEU A 359 23.68 -2.82 -4.21
N PRO A 360 24.02 -2.70 -5.50
CA PRO A 360 23.22 -3.31 -6.57
C PRO A 360 23.17 -4.85 -6.46
N THR A 361 22.03 -5.42 -6.83
CA THR A 361 21.81 -6.88 -6.88
C THR A 361 22.18 -7.43 -8.26
N ALA A 362 22.12 -8.76 -8.44
CA ALA A 362 22.20 -9.38 -9.75
C ALA A 362 21.04 -8.96 -10.69
N GLY A 363 19.89 -8.53 -10.14
CA GLY A 363 18.75 -8.08 -10.93
C GLY A 363 19.02 -6.77 -11.70
N TYR A 364 19.98 -5.98 -11.24
CA TYR A 364 20.41 -4.77 -11.94
C TYR A 364 21.00 -5.06 -13.34
N GLU A 365 21.76 -6.13 -13.51
CA GLU A 365 22.34 -6.49 -14.81
C GLU A 365 21.26 -6.88 -15.83
N MET A 366 20.26 -7.65 -15.37
CA MET A 366 19.09 -8.00 -16.19
C MET A 366 18.28 -6.77 -16.58
N TRP A 367 18.11 -5.83 -15.63
CA TRP A 367 17.44 -4.57 -15.89
C TRP A 367 18.19 -3.73 -16.93
N ARG A 368 19.52 -3.58 -16.83
CA ARG A 368 20.34 -2.85 -17.83
C ARG A 368 20.22 -3.42 -19.24
N ALA A 369 20.10 -4.74 -19.37
CA ALA A 369 19.99 -5.42 -20.66
C ALA A 369 18.61 -5.22 -21.35
N ALA A 370 17.60 -4.76 -20.61
CA ALA A 370 16.24 -4.59 -21.12
C ALA A 370 16.05 -3.27 -21.90
N SER A 371 14.98 -3.19 -22.71
CA SER A 371 14.63 -1.96 -23.42
C SER A 371 14.31 -0.81 -22.45
N LEU A 372 14.35 0.44 -22.93
CA LEU A 372 14.06 1.60 -22.07
C LEU A 372 12.64 1.53 -21.49
N ALA A 373 11.65 1.14 -22.29
CA ALA A 373 10.27 0.99 -21.83
C ALA A 373 10.11 -0.14 -20.81
N GLN A 374 10.79 -1.28 -20.98
CA GLN A 374 10.82 -2.37 -19.99
C GLN A 374 11.47 -1.93 -18.68
N ARG A 375 12.60 -1.23 -18.76
CA ARG A 375 13.30 -0.68 -17.59
C ARG A 375 12.41 0.28 -16.79
N TRP A 376 11.71 1.16 -17.48
CA TRP A 376 10.77 2.09 -16.86
C TRP A 376 9.56 1.36 -16.25
N GLU A 377 8.96 0.42 -16.98
CA GLU A 377 7.77 -0.32 -16.52
C GLU A 377 8.05 -1.04 -15.20
N GLN A 378 9.22 -1.68 -15.06
CA GLN A 378 9.62 -2.33 -13.82
C GLN A 378 9.70 -1.35 -12.63
N LEU A 379 10.24 -0.14 -12.85
CA LEU A 379 10.33 0.90 -11.84
C LEU A 379 8.94 1.45 -11.50
N ALA A 380 8.13 1.76 -12.50
CA ALA A 380 6.80 2.33 -12.32
C ALA A 380 5.86 1.34 -11.62
N ARG A 381 5.92 0.04 -11.97
CA ARG A 381 5.18 -1.03 -11.28
C ARG A 381 5.64 -1.21 -9.84
N ALA A 382 6.94 -1.16 -9.58
CA ALA A 382 7.46 -1.21 -8.22
C ALA A 382 6.97 -0.02 -7.38
N TRP A 383 6.96 1.19 -7.94
CA TRP A 383 6.43 2.39 -7.28
C TRP A 383 4.93 2.26 -6.97
N LEU A 384 4.12 1.78 -7.93
CA LEU A 384 2.68 1.59 -7.72
C LEU A 384 2.36 0.61 -6.59
N THR A 385 3.19 -0.42 -6.42
CA THR A 385 2.92 -1.56 -5.52
C THR A 385 3.65 -1.49 -4.19
N MET A 386 4.74 -0.70 -4.08
CA MET A 386 5.51 -0.64 -2.84
C MET A 386 4.72 0.00 -1.69
N THR A 387 4.86 -0.57 -0.50
CA THR A 387 4.25 -0.04 0.73
C THR A 387 5.00 1.15 1.31
N ARG A 388 6.01 1.69 0.61
CA ARG A 388 6.90 2.75 1.12
C ARG A 388 6.39 4.12 0.68
N GLN A 389 6.31 5.09 1.60
CA GLN A 389 5.94 6.48 1.31
C GLN A 389 7.20 7.36 1.34
N VAL A 390 7.66 7.81 0.18
CA VAL A 390 8.96 8.47 0.02
C VAL A 390 8.95 9.89 0.59
N GLY A 391 7.84 10.60 0.50
CA GLY A 391 7.74 11.97 1.04
C GLY A 391 7.97 12.12 2.55
N LEU A 392 8.02 11.00 3.29
CA LEU A 392 8.42 10.97 4.70
C LEU A 392 9.93 11.06 4.91
N VAL A 393 10.73 10.72 3.90
CA VAL A 393 12.19 10.80 3.98
C VAL A 393 12.59 12.25 4.28
N GLY A 394 13.41 12.44 5.31
CA GLY A 394 13.81 13.76 5.79
C GLY A 394 12.87 14.38 6.82
N GLN A 395 11.67 13.82 7.03
CA GLN A 395 10.79 14.20 8.14
C GLN A 395 11.25 13.56 9.46
N ARG A 396 10.56 13.89 10.56
CA ARG A 396 10.80 13.32 11.87
C ARG A 396 9.71 12.34 12.27
N ASP A 397 10.09 11.23 12.88
CA ASP A 397 9.17 10.23 13.42
C ASP A 397 8.55 10.67 14.76
N ASP A 398 7.68 9.84 15.34
CA ASP A 398 7.03 10.07 16.64
C ASP A 398 8.03 10.18 17.82
N ARG A 399 9.28 9.76 17.62
CA ARG A 399 10.38 9.81 18.58
C ARG A 399 11.37 10.94 18.28
N ASP A 400 10.98 11.88 17.41
CA ASP A 400 11.77 13.04 16.99
C ASP A 400 13.08 12.68 16.26
N ARG A 401 13.14 11.50 15.63
CA ARG A 401 14.28 11.02 14.84
C ARG A 401 14.05 11.20 13.34
N PRO A 402 15.07 11.52 12.55
CA PRO A 402 14.92 11.68 11.11
C PRO A 402 14.63 10.33 10.43
N ILE A 403 13.61 10.31 9.56
CA ILE A 403 13.27 9.18 8.70
C ILE A 403 14.24 9.16 7.52
N THR A 404 14.97 8.06 7.35
CA THR A 404 15.99 7.89 6.31
C THR A 404 15.51 7.00 5.15
N VAL A 405 16.18 7.09 4.00
CA VAL A 405 15.91 6.23 2.83
C VAL A 405 16.20 4.77 3.19
N LEU A 406 15.35 3.85 2.75
CA LEU A 406 15.39 2.41 3.06
C LEU A 406 15.14 2.06 4.55
N SER A 407 14.70 3.02 5.37
CA SER A 407 14.33 2.76 6.77
C SER A 407 12.95 2.10 6.90
N ALA A 408 12.69 1.39 8.00
CA ALA A 408 11.38 0.79 8.23
C ALA A 408 10.29 1.85 8.49
N GLU A 409 10.68 3.02 9.00
CA GLU A 409 9.84 4.14 9.35
C GLU A 409 9.16 4.80 8.14
N ALA A 410 9.63 4.53 6.92
CA ALA A 410 8.98 4.95 5.68
C ALA A 410 7.85 4.00 5.21
N GLU A 411 7.65 2.85 5.85
CA GLU A 411 6.59 1.90 5.50
C GLU A 411 5.19 2.42 5.88
N ARG A 412 4.26 2.39 4.93
CA ARG A 412 2.83 2.67 5.07
C ARG A 412 2.05 1.67 4.24
N ALA A 413 1.40 0.72 4.89
CA ALA A 413 0.57 -0.27 4.21
C ALA A 413 -0.49 0.35 3.26
N GLY A 414 -0.96 1.58 3.54
CA GLY A 414 -1.93 2.28 2.69
C GLY A 414 -1.34 3.04 1.48
N ALA A 415 -0.02 3.08 1.30
CA ALA A 415 0.61 3.84 0.20
C ALA A 415 0.20 3.35 -1.20
N PRO A 416 0.13 2.03 -1.49
CA PRO A 416 -0.34 1.55 -2.80
C PRO A 416 -1.78 1.98 -3.08
N ALA A 417 -2.66 1.90 -2.07
CA ALA A 417 -4.05 2.35 -2.19
C ALA A 417 -4.15 3.86 -2.46
N ALA A 418 -3.30 4.68 -1.83
CA ALA A 418 -3.25 6.13 -2.08
C ALA A 418 -2.79 6.44 -3.51
N ARG A 419 -1.75 5.75 -4.02
CA ARG A 419 -1.30 5.89 -5.42
C ARG A 419 -2.40 5.54 -6.40
N ARG A 420 -3.06 4.39 -6.23
CA ARG A 420 -4.18 3.97 -7.08
C ARG A 420 -5.35 4.93 -7.01
N ALA A 421 -5.68 5.47 -5.83
CA ALA A 421 -6.77 6.44 -5.69
C ALA A 421 -6.49 7.73 -6.48
N VAL A 422 -5.30 8.32 -6.33
CA VAL A 422 -4.90 9.54 -7.05
C VAL A 422 -4.88 9.31 -8.56
N LEU A 423 -4.24 8.22 -9.03
CA LEU A 423 -4.17 7.92 -10.46
C LEU A 423 -5.53 7.50 -11.03
N GLY A 424 -6.38 6.86 -10.22
CA GLY A 424 -7.77 6.54 -10.56
C GLY A 424 -8.58 7.80 -10.85
N ILE A 425 -8.45 8.86 -10.03
CA ILE A 425 -9.06 10.16 -10.33
C ILE A 425 -8.61 10.68 -11.69
N LEU A 426 -7.31 10.67 -11.97
CA LEU A 426 -6.80 11.14 -13.27
C LEU A 426 -7.24 10.24 -14.44
N ALA A 427 -7.46 8.95 -14.20
CA ALA A 427 -7.97 8.01 -15.18
C ALA A 427 -9.48 8.18 -15.42
N ASP A 428 -10.27 8.55 -14.42
CA ASP A 428 -11.71 8.79 -14.59
C ASP A 428 -12.01 10.08 -15.37
N LEU A 429 -11.07 11.03 -15.41
CA LEU A 429 -11.16 12.22 -16.24
C LEU A 429 -10.91 11.93 -17.72
N GLU A 430 -11.36 12.85 -18.58
CA GLU A 430 -11.11 12.79 -20.02
C GLU A 430 -9.60 12.68 -20.31
N PRO A 431 -9.20 11.94 -21.35
CA PRO A 431 -7.79 11.83 -21.73
C PRO A 431 -7.15 13.21 -21.91
N ALA A 432 -5.91 13.35 -21.44
CA ALA A 432 -5.14 14.60 -21.47
C ALA A 432 -5.71 15.77 -20.65
N SER A 433 -6.69 15.55 -19.77
CA SER A 433 -7.05 16.53 -18.73
C SER A 433 -5.93 16.70 -17.71
N ALA A 434 -5.57 17.95 -17.41
CA ALA A 434 -4.52 18.31 -16.45
C ALA A 434 -5.10 19.09 -15.25
N PRO A 435 -5.82 18.41 -14.32
CA PRO A 435 -6.39 19.06 -13.14
C PRO A 435 -5.31 19.64 -12.24
N SER A 436 -5.64 20.74 -11.57
CA SER A 436 -4.85 21.26 -10.47
C SER A 436 -4.86 20.30 -9.29
N VAL A 437 -3.84 20.42 -8.44
CA VAL A 437 -3.70 19.59 -7.23
C VAL A 437 -4.93 19.73 -6.31
N GLU A 438 -5.48 20.93 -6.16
CA GLU A 438 -6.67 21.16 -5.33
C GLU A 438 -7.93 20.50 -5.91
N GLU A 439 -8.07 20.47 -7.23
CA GLU A 439 -9.20 19.78 -7.88
C GLU A 439 -9.13 18.26 -7.67
N VAL A 440 -7.93 17.68 -7.76
CA VAL A 440 -7.73 16.25 -7.46
C VAL A 440 -8.06 15.95 -5.99
N LEU A 441 -7.61 16.78 -5.06
CA LEU A 441 -7.93 16.62 -3.64
C LEU A 441 -9.43 16.74 -3.37
N ALA A 442 -10.11 17.72 -3.98
CA ALA A 442 -11.55 17.89 -3.86
C ALA A 442 -12.31 16.67 -4.41
N LEU A 443 -11.87 16.08 -5.52
CA LEU A 443 -12.44 14.86 -6.06
C LEU A 443 -12.22 13.65 -5.15
N LEU A 444 -11.02 13.48 -4.60
CA LEU A 444 -10.71 12.41 -3.64
C LEU A 444 -11.55 12.54 -2.37
N ASP A 445 -11.73 13.75 -1.86
CA ASP A 445 -12.57 14.04 -0.71
C ASP A 445 -14.06 13.79 -1.00
N TRP A 446 -14.50 14.05 -2.22
CA TRP A 446 -15.88 13.75 -2.61
C TRP A 446 -16.11 12.25 -2.81
N GLN A 447 -15.21 11.53 -3.48
CA GLN A 447 -15.37 10.09 -3.78
C GLN A 447 -15.21 9.18 -2.57
N ALA A 448 -14.29 9.50 -1.65
CA ALA A 448 -14.00 8.66 -0.49
C ALA A 448 -13.53 9.50 0.71
N PRO A 449 -14.37 10.39 1.28
CA PRO A 449 -13.98 11.35 2.31
C PRO A 449 -13.31 10.71 3.54
N ARG A 450 -13.74 9.50 3.93
CA ARG A 450 -13.15 8.80 5.09
C ARG A 450 -11.74 8.26 4.82
N ARG A 451 -11.39 8.00 3.56
CA ARG A 451 -10.05 7.58 3.14
C ARG A 451 -9.14 8.76 2.80
N SER A 452 -9.72 9.88 2.39
CA SER A 452 -8.98 11.01 1.84
C SER A 452 -8.60 12.08 2.87
N ARG A 453 -9.53 12.42 3.79
CA ARG A 453 -9.31 13.49 4.77
C ARG A 453 -8.14 13.18 5.71
N GLY A 454 -7.26 14.16 5.90
CA GLY A 454 -6.04 14.03 6.69
C GLY A 454 -4.88 13.35 5.95
N ARG A 455 -5.02 13.06 4.65
CA ARG A 455 -3.98 12.48 3.79
C ARG A 455 -3.65 13.37 2.59
N GLU A 456 -4.00 14.64 2.66
CA GLU A 456 -3.82 15.61 1.58
C GLU A 456 -2.35 15.72 1.18
N ASN A 457 -1.44 15.75 2.16
CA ASN A 457 0.00 15.78 1.91
C ASN A 457 0.48 14.52 1.16
N THR A 458 0.01 13.33 1.55
CA THR A 458 0.34 12.07 0.85
C THR A 458 -0.15 12.10 -0.60
N HIS A 459 -1.34 12.62 -0.88
CA HIS A 459 -1.83 12.73 -2.25
C HIS A 459 -1.03 13.74 -3.10
N ARG A 460 -0.60 14.86 -2.51
CA ARG A 460 0.30 15.83 -3.17
C ARG A 460 1.64 15.18 -3.52
N GLU A 461 2.21 14.41 -2.60
CA GLU A 461 3.44 13.65 -2.83
C GLU A 461 3.27 12.66 -3.98
N VAL A 462 2.17 11.89 -4.02
CA VAL A 462 1.90 10.95 -5.12
C VAL A 462 1.83 11.66 -6.47
N LEU A 463 1.20 12.83 -6.57
CA LEU A 463 1.15 13.61 -7.82
C LEU A 463 2.53 14.06 -8.28
N ALA A 464 3.38 14.49 -7.33
CA ALA A 464 4.76 14.88 -7.61
C ALA A 464 5.60 13.67 -8.05
N GLU A 465 5.53 12.55 -7.32
CA GLU A 465 6.22 11.30 -7.65
C GLU A 465 5.79 10.77 -9.03
N ALA A 466 4.50 10.80 -9.35
CA ALA A 466 3.97 10.37 -10.64
C ALA A 466 4.52 11.22 -11.79
N ALA A 467 4.65 12.53 -11.58
CA ALA A 467 5.26 13.44 -12.55
C ALA A 467 6.76 13.15 -12.70
N THR A 468 7.50 13.00 -11.60
CA THR A 468 8.93 12.68 -11.61
C THR A 468 9.20 11.35 -12.31
N LEU A 469 8.32 10.35 -12.16
CA LEU A 469 8.46 9.03 -12.80
C LEU A 469 7.97 8.98 -14.26
N GLY A 470 7.40 10.07 -14.79
CA GLY A 470 6.85 10.10 -16.16
C GLY A 470 5.50 9.39 -16.31
N VAL A 471 4.83 9.00 -15.21
CA VAL A 471 3.46 8.46 -15.24
C VAL A 471 2.46 9.56 -15.62
N THR A 472 2.75 10.80 -15.25
CA THR A 472 2.02 11.99 -15.72
C THR A 472 2.95 12.90 -16.51
N GLY A 473 2.39 13.61 -17.50
CA GLY A 473 3.09 14.57 -18.34
C GLY A 473 2.27 15.85 -18.47
N LEU A 474 2.91 17.00 -18.22
CA LEU A 474 2.23 18.32 -18.19
C LEU A 474 0.98 18.37 -17.27
N GLY A 475 0.99 17.57 -16.19
CA GLY A 475 -0.11 17.48 -15.23
C GLY A 475 -1.25 16.53 -15.62
N ALA A 476 -1.20 15.90 -16.80
CA ALA A 476 -2.17 14.90 -17.25
C ALA A 476 -1.61 13.48 -17.13
N LEU A 477 -2.50 12.49 -16.93
CA LEU A 477 -2.11 11.07 -16.98
C LEU A 477 -1.76 10.67 -18.41
N THR A 478 -0.57 10.10 -18.62
CA THR A 478 -0.12 9.66 -19.94
C THR A 478 -0.88 8.43 -20.41
N SER A 479 -0.93 8.19 -21.73
CA SER A 479 -1.62 7.04 -22.30
C SER A 479 -1.03 5.71 -21.81
N TYR A 480 0.29 5.58 -21.77
CA TYR A 480 0.98 4.41 -21.23
C TYR A 480 0.90 4.32 -19.70
N GLY A 481 0.83 5.44 -18.97
CA GLY A 481 0.57 5.46 -17.52
C GLY A 481 -0.84 4.96 -17.17
N ARG A 482 -1.84 5.29 -18.00
CA ARG A 482 -3.20 4.77 -17.91
C ARG A 482 -3.24 3.26 -18.18
N LEU A 483 -2.51 2.77 -19.18
CA LEU A 483 -2.38 1.33 -19.45
C LEU A 483 -1.67 0.60 -18.31
N LEU A 484 -0.60 1.18 -17.76
CA LEU A 484 0.10 0.63 -16.59
C LEU A 484 -0.86 0.47 -15.40
N LEU A 485 -1.68 1.48 -15.11
CA LEU A 485 -2.68 1.43 -14.05
C LEU A 485 -3.72 0.33 -14.33
N ALA A 486 -4.24 0.26 -15.56
CA ALA A 486 -5.22 -0.74 -15.97
C ALA A 486 -4.66 -2.18 -15.91
N GLU A 487 -3.39 -2.39 -16.27
CA GLU A 487 -2.71 -3.68 -16.16
C GLU A 487 -2.40 -4.04 -14.70
N ALA A 488 -2.01 -3.07 -13.88
CA ALA A 488 -1.79 -3.29 -12.46
C ALA A 488 -3.08 -3.68 -11.75
N THR A 489 -4.21 -3.05 -12.08
CA THR A 489 -5.52 -3.48 -11.56
C THR A 489 -5.93 -4.81 -12.19
N ALA A 490 -5.80 -5.01 -13.50
CA ALA A 490 -6.17 -6.26 -14.15
C ALA A 490 -5.36 -7.46 -13.65
N ASN A 491 -4.06 -7.36 -13.35
CA ASN A 491 -3.26 -8.47 -12.82
C ASN A 491 -3.68 -8.88 -11.39
N GLU A 492 -4.27 -7.97 -10.61
CA GLU A 492 -4.94 -8.34 -9.34
C GLU A 492 -6.18 -9.21 -9.61
N HIS A 493 -6.87 -9.00 -10.73
CA HIS A 493 -8.04 -9.78 -11.15
C HIS A 493 -7.64 -11.06 -11.92
N GLY A 494 -6.60 -11.01 -12.77
CA GLY A 494 -6.16 -12.10 -13.64
C GLY A 494 -5.43 -13.22 -12.90
N ALA A 495 -4.64 -12.90 -11.87
CA ALA A 495 -4.04 -13.92 -11.00
C ALA A 495 -5.08 -14.75 -10.21
N THR A 496 -6.33 -14.26 -10.12
CA THR A 496 -7.44 -14.99 -9.49
C THR A 496 -8.32 -15.75 -10.49
N ASP A 497 -8.39 -15.32 -11.75
CA ASP A 497 -9.09 -16.02 -12.84
C ASP A 497 -8.24 -17.13 -13.49
N ASP A 498 -6.91 -17.03 -13.45
CA ASP A 498 -5.98 -18.05 -13.96
C ASP A 498 -4.94 -18.47 -12.90
N PRO A 499 -5.34 -19.30 -11.92
CA PRO A 499 -4.42 -19.77 -10.87
C PRO A 499 -3.31 -20.69 -11.38
N LEU A 500 -3.39 -21.15 -12.64
CA LEU A 500 -2.42 -22.07 -13.25
C LEU A 500 -1.53 -21.38 -14.30
N GLY A 501 -1.77 -20.11 -14.63
CA GLY A 501 -1.00 -19.34 -15.61
C GLY A 501 -1.15 -19.87 -17.05
N LEU A 502 -2.23 -20.60 -17.35
CA LEU A 502 -2.47 -21.25 -18.65
C LEU A 502 -3.10 -20.34 -19.71
N LEU A 503 -3.70 -19.21 -19.30
CA LEU A 503 -4.33 -18.22 -20.17
C LEU A 503 -3.38 -17.08 -20.54
N ALA A 504 -2.20 -17.01 -19.93
CA ALA A 504 -1.15 -16.07 -20.30
C ALA A 504 -0.35 -16.55 -21.52
N ASP A 505 -1.02 -16.72 -22.66
CA ASP A 505 -0.37 -16.51 -23.96
C ASP A 505 -0.23 -14.99 -24.14
N ALA A 506 0.66 -14.38 -23.34
CA ALA A 506 1.03 -12.99 -23.48
C ALA A 506 2.02 -12.88 -24.64
N GLU A 507 1.53 -12.50 -25.81
CA GLU A 507 2.37 -11.90 -26.85
C GLU A 507 3.29 -10.84 -26.22
N ASP A 508 4.58 -10.95 -26.51
CA ASP A 508 5.68 -10.15 -25.95
C ASP A 508 5.31 -8.67 -25.68
N GLY A 509 5.44 -8.27 -24.40
CA GLY A 509 5.36 -6.88 -23.92
C GLY A 509 3.95 -6.39 -23.58
N GLY A 510 3.74 -5.96 -22.32
CA GLY A 510 2.50 -5.32 -21.87
C GLY A 510 2.11 -4.10 -22.72
N GLY A 511 0.82 -3.75 -22.75
CA GLY A 511 0.28 -2.63 -23.53
C GLY A 511 0.94 -1.28 -23.17
N ALA A 512 1.29 -1.07 -21.90
CA ALA A 512 2.04 0.11 -21.47
C ALA A 512 3.43 0.22 -22.14
N ILE A 513 4.14 -0.91 -22.29
CA ILE A 513 5.46 -0.96 -22.93
C ILE A 513 5.33 -0.59 -24.41
N ARG A 514 4.39 -1.22 -25.14
CA ARG A 514 4.17 -0.94 -26.57
C ARG A 514 3.79 0.52 -26.83
N ALA A 515 2.94 1.08 -25.97
CA ALA A 515 2.53 2.48 -26.07
C ALA A 515 3.71 3.44 -25.83
N LEU A 516 4.56 3.16 -24.83
CA LEU A 516 5.75 3.96 -24.57
C LEU A 516 6.80 3.83 -25.68
N ASP A 517 7.06 2.63 -26.19
CA ASP A 517 8.01 2.40 -27.30
C ASP A 517 7.65 3.19 -28.56
N THR A 518 6.36 3.45 -28.81
CA THR A 518 5.90 4.27 -29.95
C THR A 518 6.24 5.76 -29.79
N LEU A 519 6.45 6.22 -28.55
CA LEU A 519 6.73 7.63 -28.21
C LEU A 519 8.22 7.91 -28.07
N LEU A 520 9.02 6.87 -27.78
CA LEU A 520 10.45 6.98 -27.63
C LEU A 520 11.12 7.09 -29.02
N PRO A 521 12.21 7.87 -29.15
CA PRO A 521 13.03 7.83 -30.34
C PRO A 521 13.52 6.40 -30.58
N ALA A 522 13.49 5.94 -31.84
CA ALA A 522 14.00 4.62 -32.19
C ALA A 522 15.45 4.48 -31.67
N PRO A 523 15.77 3.40 -30.93
CA PRO A 523 17.13 3.12 -30.54
C PRO A 523 18.04 3.11 -31.76
N VAL A 524 19.21 3.73 -31.63
CA VAL A 524 20.18 3.76 -32.72
C VAL A 524 21.30 2.78 -32.45
N ASP A 525 21.66 2.07 -33.50
CA ASP A 525 22.75 1.09 -33.55
C ASP A 525 24.06 1.73 -34.06
N HIS A 526 24.09 3.05 -34.23
CA HIS A 526 25.18 3.80 -34.86
C HIS A 526 25.45 5.16 -34.19
N PHE A 527 26.63 5.72 -34.47
CA PHE A 527 27.03 7.06 -34.05
C PHE A 527 27.70 7.84 -35.21
N LEU A 528 27.96 9.13 -34.98
CA LEU A 528 28.64 10.03 -35.91
C LEU A 528 29.98 10.44 -35.29
N VAL A 529 31.09 10.11 -35.94
CA VAL A 529 32.43 10.55 -35.52
C VAL A 529 32.80 11.84 -36.26
N GLN A 530 33.20 12.85 -35.50
CA GLN A 530 33.67 14.14 -35.99
C GLN A 530 35.20 14.21 -35.99
N ALA A 531 35.77 15.18 -36.72
CA ALA A 531 37.22 15.29 -36.93
C ALA A 531 38.03 15.58 -35.66
N ASP A 532 37.38 16.15 -34.63
CA ASP A 532 37.92 16.45 -33.30
C ASP A 532 37.82 15.26 -32.32
N LEU A 533 37.48 14.07 -32.83
CA LEU A 533 37.28 12.83 -32.08
C LEU A 533 36.03 12.83 -31.17
N THR A 534 35.11 13.76 -31.43
CA THR A 534 33.79 13.80 -30.82
C THR A 534 32.88 12.77 -31.49
N VAL A 535 32.16 11.98 -30.68
CA VAL A 535 31.20 10.96 -31.08
C VAL A 535 29.81 11.43 -30.68
N VAL A 536 28.97 11.71 -31.67
CA VAL A 536 27.58 12.13 -31.46
C VAL A 536 26.66 10.96 -31.76
N VAL A 537 25.89 10.55 -30.75
CA VAL A 537 24.85 9.52 -30.91
C VAL A 537 23.52 10.25 -31.15
N PRO A 538 22.87 10.10 -32.31
CA PRO A 538 21.70 10.89 -32.70
C PRO A 538 20.40 10.54 -31.97
N GLY A 539 20.42 9.50 -31.12
CA GLY A 539 19.29 9.05 -30.32
C GLY A 539 19.76 8.15 -29.16
N PRO A 540 18.84 7.51 -28.41
CA PRO A 540 19.22 6.58 -27.36
C PRO A 540 19.96 5.37 -27.97
N PRO A 541 21.19 5.05 -27.52
CA PRO A 541 21.92 3.90 -28.06
C PRO A 541 21.23 2.58 -27.68
N GLU A 542 21.23 1.61 -28.60
CA GLU A 542 20.88 0.23 -28.25
C GLU A 542 21.79 -0.31 -27.13
N PRO A 543 21.34 -1.27 -26.29
CA PRO A 543 22.13 -1.77 -25.16
C PRO A 543 23.54 -2.23 -25.55
N ALA A 544 23.67 -2.90 -26.70
CA ALA A 544 24.97 -3.33 -27.22
C ALA A 544 25.88 -2.14 -27.59
N LEU A 545 25.32 -1.11 -28.25
CA LEU A 545 26.06 0.11 -28.61
C LEU A 545 26.48 0.90 -27.36
N ALA A 546 25.59 0.98 -26.36
CA ALA A 546 25.87 1.67 -25.11
C ALA A 546 27.05 1.02 -24.37
N ALA A 547 27.05 -0.31 -24.26
CA ALA A 547 28.15 -1.07 -23.66
C ALA A 547 29.47 -0.91 -24.43
N GLU A 548 29.41 -0.91 -25.77
CA GLU A 548 30.57 -0.61 -26.63
C GLU A 548 31.12 0.79 -26.34
N LEU A 549 30.26 1.82 -26.33
CA LEU A 549 30.63 3.23 -26.09
C LEU A 549 31.22 3.45 -24.68
N GLU A 550 30.69 2.80 -23.65
CA GLU A 550 31.18 2.89 -22.26
C GLU A 550 32.66 2.45 -22.15
N VAL A 551 33.06 1.49 -22.99
CA VAL A 551 34.42 0.96 -23.06
C VAL A 551 35.32 1.86 -23.90
N VAL A 552 34.86 2.32 -25.08
CA VAL A 552 35.72 2.99 -26.08
C VAL A 552 35.75 4.52 -26.00
N ALA A 553 34.83 5.17 -25.28
CA ALA A 553 34.70 6.62 -25.21
C ALA A 553 34.44 7.14 -23.78
N GLU A 554 34.58 8.45 -23.59
CA GLU A 554 34.24 9.16 -22.36
C GLU A 554 33.02 10.06 -22.60
N PRO A 555 31.96 10.00 -21.76
CA PRO A 555 30.78 10.83 -21.96
C PRO A 555 31.06 12.31 -21.62
N GLU A 556 30.68 13.23 -22.51
CA GLU A 556 30.77 14.69 -22.29
C GLU A 556 29.40 15.32 -22.01
N SER A 557 28.34 14.88 -22.69
CA SER A 557 26.98 15.37 -22.50
C SER A 557 25.94 14.28 -22.74
N ALA A 558 24.96 14.19 -21.84
CA ALA A 558 23.86 13.22 -21.89
C ALA A 558 22.54 13.96 -22.12
N GLY A 559 22.28 14.36 -23.37
CA GLY A 559 20.98 14.90 -23.81
C GLY A 559 20.31 13.95 -24.81
N GLY A 560 19.24 14.43 -25.48
CA GLY A 560 18.53 13.66 -26.53
C GLY A 560 19.43 13.20 -27.69
N ALA A 561 20.58 13.86 -27.88
CA ALA A 561 21.74 13.31 -28.58
C ALA A 561 22.92 13.28 -27.60
N SER A 562 23.44 12.09 -27.27
CA SER A 562 24.56 11.98 -26.34
C SER A 562 25.88 12.25 -27.06
N VAL A 563 26.73 13.06 -26.45
CA VAL A 563 28.05 13.42 -26.96
C VAL A 563 29.10 12.74 -26.10
N HIS A 564 29.97 11.98 -26.75
CA HIS A 564 31.10 11.28 -26.15
C HIS A 564 32.39 11.74 -26.83
N ARG A 565 33.52 11.56 -26.18
CA ARG A 565 34.84 11.89 -26.71
C ARG A 565 35.76 10.70 -26.66
N ILE A 566 36.45 10.44 -27.77
CA ILE A 566 37.47 9.41 -27.83
C ILE A 566 38.81 10.01 -27.42
N THR A 567 39.47 9.38 -26.45
CA THR A 567 40.74 9.82 -25.90
C THR A 567 41.74 8.67 -25.94
N THR A 568 43.03 8.96 -25.76
CA THR A 568 44.05 7.91 -25.64
C THR A 568 43.78 6.99 -24.43
N SER A 569 43.23 7.53 -23.34
CA SER A 569 42.83 6.75 -22.16
C SER A 569 41.66 5.82 -22.44
N SER A 570 40.64 6.27 -23.20
CA SER A 570 39.49 5.43 -23.56
C SER A 570 39.90 4.29 -24.50
N VAL A 571 40.76 4.55 -25.48
CA VAL A 571 41.28 3.50 -26.37
C VAL A 571 42.14 2.48 -25.61
N ARG A 572 43.00 2.95 -24.70
CA ARG A 572 43.78 2.05 -23.84
C ARG A 572 42.88 1.17 -22.96
N ARG A 573 41.82 1.75 -22.39
CA ARG A 573 40.82 1.02 -21.59
C ARG A 573 40.19 -0.10 -22.40
N ALA A 574 39.85 0.15 -23.67
CA ALA A 574 39.31 -0.85 -24.56
C ALA A 574 40.31 -1.98 -24.85
N LEU A 575 41.59 -1.65 -25.09
CA LEU A 575 42.65 -2.65 -25.26
C LEU A 575 42.86 -3.49 -23.99
N ASP A 576 42.78 -2.86 -22.80
CA ASP A 576 42.88 -3.55 -21.51
C ASP A 576 41.66 -4.46 -21.23
N ALA A 577 40.50 -4.14 -21.81
CA ALA A 577 39.29 -4.96 -21.78
C ALA A 577 39.32 -6.14 -22.79
N GLY A 578 40.39 -6.26 -23.60
CA GLY A 578 40.62 -7.37 -24.51
C GLY A 578 40.32 -7.10 -25.98
N TYR A 579 39.99 -5.86 -26.38
CA TYR A 579 39.85 -5.51 -27.79
C TYR A 579 41.23 -5.44 -28.47
N SER A 580 41.34 -5.91 -29.72
CA SER A 580 42.51 -5.66 -30.56
C SER A 580 42.37 -4.35 -31.36
N ALA A 581 43.46 -3.87 -31.96
CA ALA A 581 43.41 -2.71 -32.86
C ALA A 581 42.45 -2.94 -34.03
N ASP A 582 42.46 -4.15 -34.61
CA ASP A 582 41.58 -4.53 -35.70
C ASP A 582 40.11 -4.53 -35.25
N ASP A 583 39.81 -5.05 -34.05
CA ASP A 583 38.44 -5.03 -33.50
C ASP A 583 37.91 -3.61 -33.33
N LEU A 584 38.76 -2.68 -32.88
CA LEU A 584 38.40 -1.28 -32.70
C LEU A 584 38.16 -0.58 -34.04
N HIS A 585 39.04 -0.78 -35.03
CA HIS A 585 38.84 -0.24 -36.38
C HIS A 585 37.56 -0.77 -37.01
N ASP A 586 37.30 -2.07 -36.83
CA ASP A 586 36.10 -2.73 -37.31
C ASP A 586 34.84 -2.22 -36.60
N LEU A 587 34.89 -1.98 -35.29
CA LEU A 587 33.80 -1.39 -34.52
C LEU A 587 33.45 0.00 -35.05
N PHE A 588 34.44 0.90 -35.19
CA PHE A 588 34.19 2.24 -35.72
C PHE A 588 33.71 2.20 -37.17
N ARG A 589 34.19 1.26 -37.99
CA ARG A 589 33.74 1.10 -39.37
C ARG A 589 32.30 0.59 -39.47
N ARG A 590 31.89 -0.32 -38.58
CA ARG A 590 30.51 -0.87 -38.54
C ARG A 590 29.50 0.12 -37.99
N ARG A 591 29.85 0.83 -36.91
CA ARG A 591 28.93 1.67 -36.12
C ARG A 591 28.92 3.13 -36.56
N SER A 592 29.96 3.64 -37.24
CA SER A 592 29.99 5.04 -37.67
C SER A 592 29.22 5.26 -38.97
N ARG A 593 28.27 6.21 -38.99
CA ARG A 593 27.60 6.66 -40.23
C ARG A 593 28.41 7.69 -41.02
N THR A 594 29.40 8.32 -40.38
CA THR A 594 30.38 9.18 -41.05
C THR A 594 31.67 8.41 -41.34
N PRO A 595 32.44 8.79 -42.38
CA PRO A 595 33.77 8.24 -42.58
C PRO A 595 34.63 8.43 -41.32
N VAL A 596 35.33 7.36 -40.91
CA VAL A 596 36.20 7.41 -39.73
C VAL A 596 37.35 8.40 -40.00
N PRO A 597 37.52 9.44 -39.16
CA PRO A 597 38.59 10.41 -39.35
C PRO A 597 39.96 9.74 -39.23
N GLN A 598 40.90 10.14 -40.08
CA GLN A 598 42.26 9.59 -40.07
C GLN A 598 42.98 9.81 -38.72
N GLY A 599 42.64 10.87 -37.99
CA GLY A 599 43.14 11.11 -36.63
C GLY A 599 42.75 10.01 -35.64
N LEU A 600 41.54 9.45 -35.76
CA LEU A 600 41.10 8.33 -34.92
C LEU A 600 41.88 7.06 -35.26
N THR A 601 42.07 6.79 -36.56
CA THR A 601 42.85 5.63 -37.02
C THR A 601 44.28 5.66 -36.45
N TYR A 602 44.94 6.82 -36.54
CA TYR A 602 46.29 6.98 -35.98
C TYR A 602 46.33 6.81 -34.47
N LEU A 603 45.33 7.31 -33.75
CA LEU A 603 45.26 7.20 -32.30
C LEU A 603 45.12 5.72 -31.86
N VAL A 604 44.28 4.94 -32.55
CA VAL A 604 44.13 3.50 -32.29
C VAL A 604 45.44 2.75 -32.55
N ASP A 605 46.07 2.98 -33.70
CA ASP A 605 47.32 2.28 -34.08
C ASP A 605 48.51 2.65 -33.19
N ASP A 606 48.60 3.90 -32.73
CA ASP A 606 49.65 4.34 -31.81
C ASP A 606 49.43 3.78 -30.40
N ALA A 607 48.19 3.78 -29.90
CA ALA A 607 47.85 3.19 -28.62
C ALA A 607 48.10 1.67 -28.61
N ALA A 608 47.71 0.97 -29.67
CA ALA A 608 47.93 -0.47 -29.81
C ALA A 608 49.42 -0.85 -29.93
N ARG A 609 50.24 -0.08 -30.66
CA ARG A 609 51.69 -0.31 -30.74
C ARG A 609 52.39 -0.20 -29.38
N LYS A 610 51.92 0.72 -28.54
CA LYS A 610 52.43 0.91 -27.18
C LYS A 610 51.87 -0.12 -26.19
N HIS A 611 50.74 -0.76 -26.53
CA HIS A 611 50.11 -1.81 -25.75
C HIS A 611 50.85 -3.15 -25.96
N GLY A 612 51.38 -3.74 -24.89
CA GLY A 612 52.10 -5.04 -24.94
C GLY A 612 53.62 -4.97 -25.13
N GLY A 613 54.24 -3.78 -25.20
CA GLY A 613 55.71 -3.63 -25.24
C GLY A 613 56.43 -4.07 -23.94
N LEU A 614 55.68 -4.21 -22.85
CA LEU A 614 56.14 -4.72 -21.56
C LEU A 614 55.38 -6.01 -21.25
N ARG A 615 56.12 -7.10 -21.02
CA ARG A 615 55.53 -8.41 -20.69
C ARG A 615 55.44 -8.55 -19.18
N ILE A 616 54.23 -8.73 -18.70
CA ILE A 616 53.94 -8.94 -17.29
C ILE A 616 53.70 -10.44 -17.11
N GLY A 617 54.58 -11.09 -16.36
CA GLY A 617 54.33 -12.45 -15.88
C GLY A 617 53.66 -12.39 -14.52
N SER A 618 52.65 -13.23 -14.27
CA SER A 618 52.08 -13.34 -12.93
C SER A 618 53.06 -14.11 -12.03
N ALA A 619 53.72 -13.38 -11.15
CA ALA A 619 54.23 -13.93 -9.90
C ALA A 619 53.10 -13.78 -8.89
N GLY A 620 52.51 -14.89 -8.43
CA GLY A 620 51.50 -14.86 -7.37
C GLY A 620 52.02 -14.18 -6.09
N ALA A 621 53.32 -14.31 -5.82
CA ALA A 621 54.03 -13.53 -4.82
C ALA A 621 55.53 -13.49 -5.11
N TYR A 622 56.22 -12.53 -4.51
CA TYR A 622 57.68 -12.45 -4.52
C TYR A 622 58.22 -12.49 -3.09
N LEU A 623 59.44 -13.00 -2.93
CA LEU A 623 60.19 -12.98 -1.68
C LEU A 623 61.49 -12.23 -1.92
N ARG A 624 61.71 -11.16 -1.15
CA ARG A 624 62.90 -10.31 -1.22
C ARG A 624 63.68 -10.44 0.09
N SER A 625 65.01 -10.54 -0.01
CA SER A 625 65.92 -10.52 1.13
C SER A 625 67.22 -9.86 0.70
N ASP A 626 67.80 -9.05 1.57
CA ASP A 626 69.11 -8.43 1.34
C ASP A 626 70.27 -9.43 1.55
N ASP A 627 69.98 -10.57 2.18
CA ASP A 627 70.90 -11.70 2.33
C ASP A 627 70.64 -12.75 1.23
N GLU A 628 71.60 -12.88 0.32
CA GLU A 628 71.57 -13.85 -0.78
C GLU A 628 71.71 -15.31 -0.30
N ALA A 629 72.47 -15.54 0.78
CA ALA A 629 72.66 -16.87 1.34
C ALA A 629 71.35 -17.41 1.93
N LEU A 630 70.55 -16.53 2.55
CA LEU A 630 69.22 -16.88 3.08
C LEU A 630 68.25 -17.31 1.96
N LEU A 631 68.25 -16.64 0.81
CA LEU A 631 67.39 -17.04 -0.32
C LEU A 631 67.88 -18.33 -0.98
N ALA A 632 69.19 -18.59 -0.99
CA ALA A 632 69.75 -19.86 -1.44
C ALA A 632 69.36 -21.00 -0.48
N GLU A 633 69.33 -20.75 0.83
CA GLU A 633 68.85 -21.68 1.85
C GLU A 633 67.35 -21.98 1.66
N VAL A 634 66.51 -20.94 1.52
CA VAL A 634 65.06 -21.10 1.28
C VAL A 634 64.79 -21.83 -0.04
N LEU A 635 65.58 -21.63 -1.09
CA LEU A 635 65.46 -22.39 -2.34
C LEU A 635 65.85 -23.87 -2.19
N ALA A 636 66.78 -24.19 -1.27
CA ALA A 636 67.29 -25.54 -1.06
C ALA A 636 66.48 -26.34 -0.01
N ASP A 637 65.65 -25.66 0.81
CA ASP A 637 64.84 -26.29 1.84
C ASP A 637 63.66 -27.09 1.23
N ARG A 638 63.68 -28.41 1.45
CA ARG A 638 62.64 -29.33 0.97
C ARG A 638 61.26 -29.05 1.56
N ARG A 639 61.17 -28.39 2.71
CA ARG A 639 59.88 -28.05 3.36
C ARG A 639 59.07 -27.02 2.56
N VAL A 640 59.73 -26.22 1.73
CA VAL A 640 59.11 -25.13 0.95
C VAL A 640 59.07 -25.42 -0.56
N GLU A 641 59.48 -26.62 -0.99
CA GLU A 641 59.51 -27.05 -2.39
C GLU A 641 58.14 -26.92 -3.08
N ALA A 642 57.05 -27.15 -2.33
CA ALA A 642 55.67 -27.00 -2.79
C ALA A 642 55.29 -25.58 -3.24
N LEU A 643 56.10 -24.56 -2.89
CA LEU A 643 55.89 -23.17 -3.30
C LEU A 643 56.41 -22.85 -4.70
N ALA A 644 57.09 -23.79 -5.38
CA ALA A 644 57.59 -23.59 -6.74
C ALA A 644 58.35 -22.26 -6.92
N LEU A 645 59.26 -21.98 -5.99
CA LEU A 645 60.05 -20.74 -5.98
C LEU A 645 61.02 -20.73 -7.16
N ARG A 646 60.99 -19.64 -7.93
CA ARG A 646 61.87 -19.39 -9.08
C ARG A 646 62.65 -18.11 -8.85
N ARG A 647 63.96 -18.13 -9.10
CA ARG A 647 64.80 -16.95 -8.96
C ARG A 647 64.65 -16.01 -10.16
N LEU A 648 64.31 -14.74 -9.92
CA LEU A 648 64.30 -13.70 -10.96
C LEU A 648 65.52 -12.79 -10.89
N ALA A 649 66.07 -12.58 -9.68
CA ALA A 649 67.29 -11.82 -9.43
C ALA A 649 68.02 -12.41 -8.21
N PRO A 650 69.30 -12.04 -7.94
CA PRO A 650 70.05 -12.58 -6.82
C PRO A 650 69.34 -12.45 -5.47
N THR A 651 68.62 -11.34 -5.25
CA THR A 651 67.90 -11.01 -4.01
C THR A 651 66.37 -11.19 -4.11
N VAL A 652 65.86 -11.81 -5.20
CA VAL A 652 64.40 -11.91 -5.44
C VAL A 652 64.00 -13.28 -5.98
N LEU A 653 63.11 -13.95 -5.24
CA LEU A 653 62.39 -15.14 -5.67
C LEU A 653 60.95 -14.80 -6.01
N VAL A 654 60.35 -15.55 -6.93
CA VAL A 654 58.92 -15.49 -7.24
C VAL A 654 58.29 -16.85 -7.18
N THR A 655 57.02 -16.89 -6.80
CA THR A 655 56.19 -18.08 -6.83
C THR A 655 54.92 -17.79 -7.62
N PRO A 656 54.33 -18.78 -8.32
CA PRO A 656 53.01 -18.62 -8.92
C PRO A 656 51.88 -18.55 -7.88
N TYR A 657 52.16 -18.87 -6.60
CA TYR A 657 51.17 -18.89 -5.52
C TYR A 657 51.02 -17.54 -4.83
N GLN A 658 49.83 -17.28 -4.31
CA GLN A 658 49.46 -16.02 -3.66
C GLN A 658 50.27 -15.73 -2.39
N GLY A 659 50.50 -14.45 -2.09
CA GLY A 659 51.32 -14.00 -0.96
C GLY A 659 50.89 -14.55 0.39
N GLY A 660 49.58 -14.72 0.63
CA GLY A 660 49.07 -15.34 1.86
C GLY A 660 49.52 -16.79 2.05
N ARG A 661 49.58 -17.58 0.96
CA ARG A 661 50.07 -18.97 0.99
C ARG A 661 51.58 -19.02 1.20
N LEU A 662 52.32 -18.15 0.51
CA LEU A 662 53.77 -17.98 0.70
C LEU A 662 54.11 -17.63 2.16
N LEU A 663 53.38 -16.67 2.76
CA LEU A 663 53.55 -16.24 4.15
C LEU A 663 53.26 -17.38 5.16
N SER A 664 52.20 -18.16 4.94
CA SER A 664 51.85 -19.29 5.83
C SER A 664 52.92 -20.37 5.83
N VAL A 665 53.30 -20.84 4.64
CA VAL A 665 54.23 -21.96 4.47
C VAL A 665 55.65 -21.60 4.93
N LEU A 666 56.09 -20.36 4.70
CA LEU A 666 57.39 -19.89 5.21
C LEU A 666 57.41 -19.80 6.74
N ARG A 667 56.31 -19.36 7.39
CA ARG A 667 56.22 -19.33 8.86
C ARG A 667 56.22 -20.73 9.47
N GLU A 668 55.52 -21.67 8.86
CA GLU A 668 55.53 -23.07 9.26
C GLU A 668 56.92 -23.73 9.11
N ALA A 669 57.70 -23.31 8.11
CA ALA A 669 59.09 -23.73 7.92
C ALA A 669 60.09 -23.04 8.89
N GLY A 670 59.62 -22.09 9.73
CA GLY A 670 60.42 -21.39 10.73
C GLY A 670 61.04 -20.06 10.26
N TYR A 671 60.68 -19.58 9.07
CA TYR A 671 61.09 -18.27 8.56
C TYR A 671 60.11 -17.16 9.00
N ALA A 672 60.57 -15.91 9.09
CA ALA A 672 59.78 -14.78 9.58
C ALA A 672 59.52 -13.69 8.50
N PRO A 673 58.71 -13.96 7.46
CA PRO A 673 58.46 -12.98 6.39
C PRO A 673 57.40 -11.93 6.76
N VAL A 674 57.53 -10.75 6.15
CA VAL A 674 56.62 -9.59 6.28
C VAL A 674 55.99 -9.29 4.91
N ALA A 675 54.71 -8.90 4.88
CA ALA A 675 54.00 -8.61 3.64
C ALA A 675 54.31 -7.19 3.13
N GLU A 676 54.74 -7.07 1.87
CA GLU A 676 55.01 -5.82 1.15
C GLU A 676 53.90 -5.54 0.10
N ASP A 677 53.55 -4.27 -0.14
CA ASP A 677 52.77 -3.82 -1.29
C ASP A 677 53.60 -3.65 -2.55
N ALA A 678 52.89 -3.28 -3.60
CA ALA A 678 53.41 -2.86 -4.89
C ALA A 678 54.38 -1.66 -4.85
N THR A 679 54.53 -0.94 -3.74
CA THR A 679 55.54 0.13 -3.58
C THR A 679 56.79 -0.33 -2.81
N GLY A 680 56.82 -1.58 -2.33
CA GLY A 680 57.87 -2.09 -1.44
C GLY A 680 57.70 -1.65 0.01
N SER A 681 56.57 -1.02 0.34
CA SER A 681 56.15 -0.66 1.70
C SER A 681 55.25 -1.77 2.24
N THR A 682 55.22 -2.02 3.54
CA THR A 682 54.35 -3.08 4.07
C THR A 682 52.88 -2.71 3.96
N VAL A 683 52.06 -3.41 3.16
CA VAL A 683 50.65 -2.97 2.92
C VAL A 683 49.65 -4.09 2.70
N LEU A 684 48.42 -3.72 3.10
CA LEU A 684 47.16 -4.43 3.12
C LEU A 684 46.39 -4.27 1.80
N THR A 685 45.87 -5.36 1.23
CA THR A 685 45.28 -5.49 -0.12
C THR A 685 43.83 -4.97 -0.27
N ARG A 686 43.40 -4.52 -1.48
CA ARG A 686 42.00 -4.14 -1.84
C ARG A 686 41.26 -5.18 -2.72
N PRO A 687 39.90 -5.28 -2.70
CA PRO A 687 39.11 -6.39 -3.28
C PRO A 687 38.17 -6.05 -4.48
N ARG A 688 37.73 -7.11 -5.18
CA ARG A 688 36.76 -7.18 -6.32
C ARG A 688 35.38 -6.56 -6.00
N ALA A 689 34.70 -6.00 -7.02
CA ALA A 689 33.34 -5.43 -6.91
C ALA A 689 32.32 -6.47 -6.46
N ARG A 690 31.50 -6.12 -5.47
CA ARG A 690 30.59 -7.03 -4.75
C ARG A 690 29.14 -6.78 -5.19
N ARG A 691 28.28 -7.80 -5.07
CA ARG A 691 26.84 -7.74 -5.42
C ARG A 691 26.02 -8.29 -4.29
N ALA A 692 24.92 -7.62 -3.94
CA ALA A 692 23.96 -8.13 -2.97
C ALA A 692 23.16 -9.32 -3.53
N PRO A 693 22.66 -10.24 -2.68
CA PRO A 693 21.77 -11.31 -3.13
C PRO A 693 20.50 -10.75 -3.81
N ALA A 694 20.00 -11.47 -4.81
CA ALA A 694 18.81 -11.06 -5.56
C ALA A 694 17.58 -10.98 -4.65
N ARG A 695 16.80 -9.90 -4.79
CA ARG A 695 15.51 -9.73 -4.12
C ARG A 695 14.39 -9.87 -5.14
N VAL A 696 13.32 -10.56 -4.74
CA VAL A 696 12.09 -10.61 -5.55
C VAL A 696 11.44 -9.24 -5.53
N SER A 697 11.25 -8.64 -6.71
CA SER A 697 10.54 -7.36 -6.88
C SER A 697 9.18 -7.39 -6.17
N VAL A 698 8.85 -6.32 -5.45
CA VAL A 698 7.54 -6.16 -4.81
C VAL A 698 6.42 -6.09 -5.87
N GLY A 699 6.74 -5.61 -7.08
CA GLY A 699 5.80 -5.65 -8.21
C GLY A 699 5.32 -7.06 -8.58
N ASN A 700 6.08 -8.10 -8.21
CA ASN A 700 5.71 -9.50 -8.41
C ASN A 700 5.11 -10.16 -7.15
N ARG A 701 5.01 -9.43 -6.02
CA ARG A 701 4.40 -9.90 -4.77
C ARG A 701 2.95 -9.39 -4.71
N THR A 702 2.03 -10.21 -5.21
CA THR A 702 0.59 -9.91 -5.34
C THR A 702 -0.19 -10.02 -4.03
N LEU A 703 0.23 -9.37 -2.95
CA LEU A 703 -0.58 -9.25 -1.73
C LEU A 703 -0.32 -7.91 -1.04
N ASP A 704 -1.06 -6.87 -1.44
CA ASP A 704 -1.29 -5.73 -0.56
C ASP A 704 -2.20 -6.23 0.58
N PRO A 705 -1.72 -6.25 1.84
CA PRO A 705 -2.48 -6.78 2.97
C PRO A 705 -3.73 -5.95 3.30
N LEU A 706 -3.84 -4.74 2.76
CA LEU A 706 -5.02 -3.88 2.86
C LEU A 706 -5.84 -3.86 1.57
N ALA A 707 -5.36 -4.47 0.48
CA ALA A 707 -6.15 -4.59 -0.72
C ALA A 707 -7.34 -5.52 -0.48
N THR A 708 -8.48 -5.03 -0.94
CA THR A 708 -9.75 -5.71 -0.97
C THR A 708 -9.63 -6.92 -1.89
N PRO A 709 -9.70 -8.18 -1.40
CA PRO A 709 -9.54 -9.34 -2.27
C PRO A 709 -10.71 -9.39 -3.25
N HIS A 710 -10.44 -9.26 -4.54
CA HIS A 710 -11.44 -9.47 -5.58
C HIS A 710 -11.57 -10.98 -5.79
N LEU A 711 -12.76 -11.52 -5.59
CA LEU A 711 -13.07 -12.92 -5.86
C LEU A 711 -13.91 -12.97 -7.13
N PRO A 712 -13.56 -13.81 -8.12
CA PRO A 712 -14.35 -13.91 -9.35
C PRO A 712 -15.73 -14.49 -9.05
N LEU A 713 -16.72 -14.11 -9.87
CA LEU A 713 -18.13 -14.44 -9.64
C LEU A 713 -18.39 -15.94 -9.43
N PRO A 714 -17.80 -16.88 -10.20
CA PRO A 714 -18.01 -18.32 -9.96
C PRO A 714 -17.54 -18.76 -8.56
N ARG A 715 -16.43 -18.21 -8.07
CA ARG A 715 -15.90 -18.50 -6.73
C ARG A 715 -16.81 -17.92 -5.64
N LEU A 716 -17.34 -16.72 -5.86
CA LEU A 716 -18.34 -16.11 -4.95
C LEU A 716 -19.62 -16.94 -4.89
N LEU A 717 -20.13 -17.42 -6.02
CA LEU A 717 -21.31 -18.30 -6.05
C LEU A 717 -21.06 -19.62 -5.29
N GLY A 718 -19.88 -20.22 -5.43
CA GLY A 718 -19.50 -21.40 -4.64
C GLY A 718 -19.46 -21.13 -3.12
N VAL A 719 -18.98 -19.94 -2.72
CA VAL A 719 -19.02 -19.47 -1.32
C VAL A 719 -20.47 -19.29 -0.84
N VAL A 720 -21.33 -18.69 -1.66
CA VAL A 720 -22.76 -18.53 -1.35
C VAL A 720 -23.41 -19.90 -1.16
N GLU A 721 -23.15 -20.86 -2.05
CA GLU A 721 -23.67 -22.21 -1.92
C GLU A 721 -23.23 -22.88 -0.60
N GLN A 722 -21.96 -22.71 -0.20
CA GLN A 722 -21.47 -23.19 1.09
C GLN A 722 -22.23 -22.55 2.27
N ILE A 723 -22.42 -21.23 2.25
CA ILE A 723 -23.16 -20.49 3.29
C ILE A 723 -24.62 -20.97 3.36
N ARG A 724 -25.27 -21.21 2.20
CA ARG A 724 -26.65 -21.72 2.11
C ARG A 724 -26.79 -23.11 2.69
N ARG A 725 -25.87 -24.02 2.34
CA ARG A 725 -25.83 -25.37 2.90
C ARG A 725 -25.66 -25.33 4.41
N GLY A 726 -24.76 -24.49 4.91
CA GLY A 726 -24.57 -24.29 6.36
C GLY A 726 -25.80 -23.71 7.05
N ASP A 727 -26.48 -22.73 6.47
CA ASP A 727 -27.73 -22.17 7.03
C ASP A 727 -28.87 -23.20 7.05
N ALA A 728 -28.97 -24.05 6.02
CA ALA A 728 -29.92 -25.16 6.02
C ALA A 728 -29.65 -26.16 7.16
N VAL A 729 -28.38 -26.53 7.38
CA VAL A 729 -27.95 -27.41 8.48
C VAL A 729 -28.24 -26.76 9.84
N ALA A 730 -27.86 -25.50 10.02
CA ALA A 730 -28.07 -24.74 11.26
C ALA A 730 -29.57 -24.57 11.58
N ARG A 731 -30.43 -24.41 10.56
CA ARG A 731 -31.88 -24.35 10.74
C ARG A 731 -32.50 -25.70 11.07
N ALA A 732 -32.03 -26.79 10.44
CA ALA A 732 -32.45 -28.13 10.81
C ALA A 732 -32.11 -28.42 12.27
N ALA A 733 -30.88 -28.13 12.71
CA ALA A 733 -30.49 -28.25 14.12
C ALA A 733 -31.36 -27.38 15.06
N ARG A 734 -31.78 -26.18 14.62
CA ARG A 734 -32.71 -25.31 15.36
C ARG A 734 -34.18 -25.75 15.32
N ARG A 735 -34.58 -26.68 14.47
CA ARG A 735 -35.91 -27.32 14.53
C ARG A 735 -35.95 -28.47 15.53
N ALA A 736 -34.80 -29.13 15.77
CA ALA A 736 -34.70 -30.20 16.76
C ALA A 736 -35.21 -29.73 18.14
N PRO A 737 -35.97 -30.52 18.91
CA PRO A 737 -36.41 -30.13 20.26
C PRO A 737 -35.21 -29.80 21.18
N ALA A 738 -35.40 -28.89 22.15
CA ALA A 738 -34.32 -28.44 23.06
C ALA A 738 -33.58 -29.59 23.76
N VAL A 739 -34.29 -30.68 24.06
CA VAL A 739 -33.76 -31.89 24.70
C VAL A 739 -32.80 -32.68 23.78
N VAL A 740 -32.92 -32.52 22.47
CA VAL A 740 -32.05 -33.16 21.46
C VAL A 740 -30.83 -32.30 21.13
N ARG A 741 -30.92 -30.97 21.31
CA ARG A 741 -29.83 -30.02 21.02
C ARG A 741 -28.69 -30.03 22.04
N GLY A 742 -28.87 -30.66 23.21
CA GLY A 742 -27.86 -30.69 24.27
C GLY A 742 -27.48 -29.30 24.80
N ALA A 743 -28.34 -28.30 24.65
CA ALA A 743 -28.08 -26.97 25.18
C ALA A 743 -28.18 -27.02 26.72
N ALA A 744 -27.09 -26.66 27.40
CA ALA A 744 -27.12 -26.35 28.83
C ALA A 744 -28.10 -25.19 29.06
N SER A 745 -29.34 -25.51 29.43
CA SER A 745 -30.26 -24.53 30.00
C SER A 745 -29.93 -24.38 31.48
N ASP A 746 -29.73 -23.15 31.95
CA ASP A 746 -29.85 -22.80 33.36
C ASP A 746 -31.29 -23.05 33.81
N GLY A 747 -31.57 -24.27 34.26
CA GLY A 747 -32.87 -24.74 34.71
C GLY A 747 -33.01 -26.27 34.61
N PRO A 748 -33.72 -26.94 35.53
CA PRO A 748 -33.83 -28.39 35.55
C PRO A 748 -34.78 -28.87 34.44
N VAL A 749 -34.26 -29.07 33.23
CA VAL A 749 -34.93 -29.86 32.20
C VAL A 749 -34.61 -31.34 32.49
N PRO A 750 -35.60 -32.25 32.52
CA PRO A 750 -35.34 -33.67 32.76
C PRO A 750 -34.44 -34.21 31.63
N ALA A 751 -33.24 -34.65 31.98
CA ALA A 751 -32.40 -35.42 31.08
C ALA A 751 -33.14 -36.71 30.71
N HIS A 752 -33.41 -36.92 29.41
CA HIS A 752 -33.97 -38.20 28.96
C HIS A 752 -32.99 -39.32 29.32
N SER A 753 -33.47 -40.34 30.03
CA SER A 753 -32.65 -41.53 30.27
C SER A 753 -32.46 -42.28 28.94
N HIS A 754 -31.33 -42.97 28.78
CA HIS A 754 -31.06 -43.77 27.57
C HIS A 754 -32.19 -44.77 27.25
N HIS A 755 -32.87 -45.26 28.29
CA HIS A 755 -34.03 -46.13 28.19
C HIS A 755 -35.25 -45.43 27.54
N ASP A 756 -35.49 -44.16 27.85
CA ASP A 756 -36.60 -43.38 27.29
C ASP A 756 -36.38 -43.10 25.79
N ALA A 757 -35.14 -42.75 25.41
CA ALA A 757 -34.78 -42.57 24.00
C ALA A 757 -34.98 -43.85 23.17
N LEU A 758 -34.65 -45.01 23.73
CA LEU A 758 -34.89 -46.31 23.09
C LEU A 758 -36.39 -46.62 22.97
N ALA A 759 -37.20 -46.31 23.99
CA ALA A 759 -38.65 -46.51 23.94
C ALA A 759 -39.29 -45.65 22.83
N VAL A 760 -38.88 -44.38 22.70
CA VAL A 760 -39.32 -43.48 21.62
C VAL A 760 -38.93 -44.02 20.25
N LEU A 761 -37.69 -44.51 20.09
CA LEU A 761 -37.23 -45.10 18.83
C LEU A 761 -37.97 -46.39 18.47
N GLN A 762 -38.25 -47.27 19.44
CA GLN A 762 -39.02 -48.48 19.23
C GLN A 762 -40.46 -48.18 18.79
N GLN A 763 -41.08 -47.18 19.41
CA GLN A 763 -42.41 -46.74 19.02
C GLN A 763 -42.40 -46.16 17.59
N ALA A 764 -41.41 -45.33 17.27
CA ALA A 764 -41.29 -44.74 15.95
C ALA A 764 -41.01 -45.74 14.82
N VAL A 765 -40.28 -46.84 15.08
CA VAL A 765 -40.10 -47.93 14.11
C VAL A 765 -41.45 -48.62 13.82
N ARG A 766 -42.30 -48.81 14.83
CA ARG A 766 -43.63 -49.42 14.67
C ARG A 766 -44.57 -48.51 13.88
N ASP A 767 -44.59 -47.23 14.24
CA ASP A 767 -45.51 -46.24 13.67
C ASP A 767 -45.01 -45.61 12.36
N LYS A 768 -43.76 -45.92 11.95
CA LYS A 768 -43.04 -45.28 10.84
C LYS A 768 -43.01 -43.75 10.94
N ALA A 769 -43.00 -43.24 12.17
CA ALA A 769 -43.02 -41.81 12.47
C ALA A 769 -41.63 -41.18 12.35
N LEU A 770 -41.60 -39.89 12.03
CA LEU A 770 -40.36 -39.10 11.99
C LEU A 770 -39.87 -38.81 13.42
N VAL A 771 -38.57 -38.95 13.64
CA VAL A 771 -37.93 -38.77 14.95
C VAL A 771 -36.70 -37.91 14.84
N TRP A 772 -36.59 -36.93 15.74
CA TRP A 772 -35.36 -36.21 16.00
C TRP A 772 -34.43 -37.07 16.87
N VAL A 773 -33.28 -37.45 16.32
CA VAL A 773 -32.25 -38.25 16.99
C VAL A 773 -31.02 -37.38 17.25
N GLY A 774 -30.67 -37.23 18.52
CA GLY A 774 -29.42 -36.64 18.97
C GLY A 774 -28.38 -37.73 19.10
N TYR A 775 -27.22 -37.58 18.46
CA TYR A 775 -26.14 -38.55 18.50
C TYR A 775 -24.77 -37.87 18.60
N VAL A 776 -23.81 -38.58 19.18
CA VAL A 776 -22.39 -38.18 19.19
C VAL A 776 -21.70 -38.81 18.00
N ASP A 777 -21.05 -37.99 17.17
CA ASP A 777 -20.30 -38.47 16.01
C ASP A 777 -18.96 -39.13 16.39
N ALA A 778 -18.20 -39.58 15.40
CA ALA A 778 -16.89 -40.22 15.63
C ALA A 778 -15.82 -39.27 16.20
N HIS A 779 -16.06 -37.96 16.15
CA HIS A 779 -15.15 -36.93 16.66
C HIS A 779 -15.60 -36.35 18.02
N GLY A 780 -16.64 -36.93 18.63
CA GLY A 780 -17.13 -36.52 19.95
C GLY A 780 -18.06 -35.30 19.92
N ALA A 781 -18.46 -34.81 18.74
CA ALA A 781 -19.40 -33.71 18.61
C ALA A 781 -20.85 -34.20 18.67
N THR A 782 -21.69 -33.52 19.43
CA THR A 782 -23.14 -33.79 19.50
C THR A 782 -23.84 -33.18 18.29
N ALA A 783 -24.54 -34.00 17.51
CA ALA A 783 -25.32 -33.59 16.35
C ALA A 783 -26.77 -34.11 16.46
N SER A 784 -27.72 -33.40 15.86
CA SER A 784 -29.13 -33.78 15.81
C SER A 784 -29.59 -33.98 14.37
N ARG A 785 -30.30 -35.06 14.07
CA ARG A 785 -30.89 -35.32 12.75
C ARG A 785 -32.34 -35.77 12.86
N LEU A 786 -33.13 -35.38 11.87
CA LEU A 786 -34.49 -35.85 11.69
C LEU A 786 -34.46 -37.07 10.77
N VAL A 787 -34.91 -38.21 11.28
CA VAL A 787 -34.80 -39.48 10.56
C VAL A 787 -36.09 -40.27 10.68
N ARG A 788 -36.38 -41.11 9.68
CA ARG A 788 -37.42 -42.13 9.72
C ARG A 788 -36.79 -43.48 10.10
N PRO A 789 -37.01 -43.99 11.33
CA PRO A 789 -36.48 -45.28 11.74
C PRO A 789 -37.01 -46.43 10.88
N VAL A 790 -36.12 -47.25 10.32
CA VAL A 790 -36.47 -48.42 9.49
C VAL A 790 -36.34 -49.71 10.28
N SER A 791 -35.26 -49.87 11.04
CA SER A 791 -35.03 -51.06 11.87
C SER A 791 -34.15 -50.74 13.06
N LEU A 792 -34.45 -51.34 14.21
CA LEU A 792 -33.64 -51.25 15.42
C LEU A 792 -33.24 -52.67 15.84
N GLY A 793 -31.93 -52.96 15.85
CA GLY A 793 -31.43 -54.30 16.14
C GLY A 793 -29.90 -54.38 16.20
N ALA A 794 -29.38 -55.40 16.90
CA ALA A 794 -27.93 -55.66 17.04
C ALA A 794 -27.11 -54.45 17.56
N GLY A 795 -27.71 -53.57 18.36
CA GLY A 795 -27.02 -52.38 18.89
C GLY A 795 -26.98 -51.18 17.92
N TYR A 796 -27.69 -51.23 16.79
CA TYR A 796 -27.75 -50.17 15.80
C TYR A 796 -29.20 -49.76 15.44
N LEU A 797 -29.37 -48.48 15.12
CA LEU A 797 -30.55 -47.91 14.48
C LEU A 797 -30.23 -47.67 13.01
N ARG A 798 -30.98 -48.29 12.10
CA ARG A 798 -31.01 -47.89 10.68
C ARG A 798 -32.18 -46.96 10.47
N ALA A 799 -31.90 -45.76 9.99
CA ALA A 799 -32.91 -44.77 9.73
C ALA A 799 -32.62 -44.03 8.43
N GLU A 800 -33.65 -43.71 7.68
CA GLU A 800 -33.58 -42.89 6.48
C GLU A 800 -33.58 -41.42 6.90
N ASP A 801 -32.59 -40.66 6.46
CA ASP A 801 -32.52 -39.22 6.73
C ASP A 801 -33.43 -38.48 5.77
N GLU A 802 -34.39 -37.73 6.32
CA GLU A 802 -35.42 -37.05 5.53
C GLU A 802 -34.82 -36.06 4.51
N ARG A 803 -33.63 -35.51 4.80
CA ARG A 803 -33.00 -34.51 3.94
C ARG A 803 -32.25 -35.13 2.76
N THR A 804 -31.65 -36.30 2.95
CA THR A 804 -30.78 -36.92 1.94
C THR A 804 -31.38 -38.16 1.29
N GLU A 805 -32.51 -38.65 1.80
CA GLU A 805 -33.13 -39.93 1.41
C GLU A 805 -32.14 -41.11 1.47
N MET A 806 -31.08 -40.96 2.27
CA MET A 806 -30.04 -41.96 2.46
C MET A 806 -30.26 -42.69 3.77
N LEU A 807 -30.02 -43.99 3.74
CA LEU A 807 -29.99 -44.83 4.93
C LEU A 807 -28.72 -44.58 5.74
N HIS A 808 -28.87 -44.05 6.95
CA HIS A 808 -27.81 -43.93 7.93
C HIS A 808 -27.93 -44.99 9.03
N THR A 809 -26.78 -45.46 9.51
CA THR A 809 -26.69 -46.41 10.63
C THR A 809 -26.07 -45.72 11.84
N PHE A 810 -26.82 -45.63 12.92
CA PHE A 810 -26.41 -45.02 14.17
C PHE A 810 -26.19 -46.10 15.22
N ALA A 811 -25.06 -46.10 15.92
CA ALA A 811 -24.86 -47.01 17.05
C ALA A 811 -25.70 -46.53 18.25
N LEU A 812 -26.50 -47.40 18.85
CA LEU A 812 -27.46 -47.00 19.89
C LEU A 812 -26.76 -46.34 21.08
N HIS A 813 -25.60 -46.85 21.50
CA HIS A 813 -24.81 -46.27 22.60
C HIS A 813 -24.31 -44.83 22.34
N ARG A 814 -24.37 -44.34 21.10
CA ARG A 814 -24.02 -42.95 20.74
C ARG A 814 -25.22 -42.03 20.66
N ILE A 815 -26.45 -42.56 20.78
CA ILE A 815 -27.68 -41.77 20.78
C ILE A 815 -27.89 -41.21 22.18
N THR A 816 -27.94 -39.88 22.27
CA THR A 816 -28.07 -39.13 23.52
C THR A 816 -29.54 -38.81 23.84
N ALA A 817 -30.37 -38.59 22.82
CA ALA A 817 -31.79 -38.32 22.98
C ALA A 817 -32.56 -38.69 21.71
N ALA A 818 -33.86 -39.01 21.85
CA ALA A 818 -34.77 -39.20 20.73
C ALA A 818 -36.13 -38.60 21.07
N VAL A 819 -36.70 -37.82 20.15
CA VAL A 819 -38.02 -37.17 20.33
C VAL A 819 -38.82 -37.28 19.03
N LEU A 820 -40.07 -37.74 19.12
CA LEU A 820 -40.99 -37.78 17.99
C LEU A 820 -41.24 -36.37 17.46
N GLU A 821 -41.20 -36.22 16.14
CA GLU A 821 -41.71 -35.01 15.49
C GLU A 821 -43.24 -35.01 15.57
N LYS A 822 -43.82 -33.89 16.02
CA LYS A 822 -45.26 -33.72 16.19
C LYS A 822 -45.90 -33.12 14.95
#